data_AF-A0A1I6LL56-F1
#
_entry.id   AF-A0A1I6LL56-F1
#
_cell.length_a   1.000
_cell.length_b   1.000
_cell.length_c   1.000
_cell.angle_alpha   90.00
_cell.angle_beta   90.00
_cell.angle_gamma   90.00
#
_symmetry.space_group_name_H-M   'P 1'
#
loop_
_entity.id
_entity.type
_entity.pdbx_description
1 polymer ?
#
loop_
_entity_poly.entity_id
_entity_poly.type
_entity_poly.pdbx_seq_one_letter_code
_entity_poly.pdbx_strand_id
1 'polypeptide(L)'
;MRSRSETRSHNDRSTTPTRRRIAVGAAATVFALAAGAIAAPAAQAADPVLIDLVTVNDFHGRIEASAPSGGIAALATAVNQIRATNPNTVFAAAGDMIGASTFTSFIQNDVPTIETLNAAGLDVSAAGNHEFDKGWEDLRDRVLPMADWEYISANVWDTETDDYALAPYWTETLGGITIGFIGAVTEELPALVSPAGIATLDVNPVVESVNAVADQLSDGDAANDEADVLVLLVHEGATQPTLASATDLNTPFGKIVAGVSDDVDAIVSGHTHLAYNLVIDGRPVISSGQYGERFSDMKIQVDPDTKEILSMSNTTYAMYTQPAGTPPPPPVPNYIPGPAEQPIVTLVAEAVAYAKVAGGVKVGDITASFQRGLQPRTPTPADPSTIQEARGAESTLGNFVADVQLDQTQVRFPDTQLAFMNPGGLRADMKYPSSGADDPDGNVTYAEAAGVQPFANTLVTLTLTGAQVKSVLEEQWQPSGASRPFLKLGVSKGLTYVTDYDAPAGSRITNLEFNGVPVDPAAQFRVVVNSFLASGGDNFVTLAQGTDRADSGLVDLEAMVSWFATNGEASPDLAQRSIGVELTGGTTGVYSAGQTVKVNLSSLDFTQTPTPAGTVTVAVGGVEVGTAPVDSSLVPLTDEAGRASLEIVIPDGTPTGTVPLTITTPTGTSFDVPIEIVQGIKTTITAKSSGGKNGDPFVITATVKARGTVATGEVGIYIDGFPPALGTLQDGRVTFQLPDLARGKVQVHLVYFGDGAFEASETTLKLNVK
;
A
#
# COMPACT_ATOMS: atom_id res chain seq x y z
N MET A 1 4.29 -25.00 -74.54
CA MET A 1 3.02 -25.34 -75.25
C MET A 1 2.10 -24.12 -75.18
N ARG A 2 1.42 -23.75 -76.29
CA ARG A 2 0.34 -22.73 -76.43
C ARG A 2 0.61 -21.32 -75.83
N SER A 3 0.72 -20.23 -76.64
CA SER A 3 -0.37 -19.48 -77.31
C SER A 3 -1.22 -18.69 -76.31
N ARG A 4 -1.41 -17.35 -76.35
CA ARG A 4 -1.36 -16.29 -77.42
C ARG A 4 -1.40 -14.91 -76.71
N SER A 5 -1.35 -13.72 -77.34
CA SER A 5 -0.70 -13.15 -78.54
C SER A 5 -1.15 -11.67 -78.64
N GLU A 6 -0.30 -10.75 -79.12
CA GLU A 6 -0.73 -9.37 -79.43
C GLU A 6 -1.73 -9.31 -80.60
N THR A 7 -2.46 -8.18 -80.72
CA THR A 7 -2.73 -7.58 -82.04
C THR A 7 -2.88 -6.06 -82.00
N ARG A 8 -2.10 -5.37 -82.84
CA ARG A 8 -2.44 -4.04 -83.41
C ARG A 8 -3.45 -4.26 -84.59
N SER A 9 -3.95 -3.32 -85.39
CA SER A 9 -3.59 -1.92 -85.70
C SER A 9 -4.67 -1.22 -86.58
N HIS A 10 -4.56 0.11 -86.73
CA HIS A 10 -4.73 0.88 -87.99
C HIS A 10 -6.11 1.40 -88.50
N ASN A 11 -6.13 2.73 -88.68
CA ASN A 11 -6.41 3.50 -89.92
C ASN A 11 -7.84 3.86 -90.39
N ASP A 12 -8.13 5.17 -90.23
CA ASP A 12 -8.22 6.16 -91.34
C ASP A 12 -9.60 6.46 -91.98
N ARG A 13 -9.69 7.69 -92.53
CA ARG A 13 -10.64 8.24 -93.53
C ARG A 13 -11.92 8.93 -93.07
N SER A 14 -11.74 10.18 -92.63
CA SER A 14 -12.20 11.38 -93.36
C SER A 14 -13.41 11.27 -94.31
N THR A 15 -14.48 12.01 -94.01
CA THR A 15 -15.34 12.68 -95.01
C THR A 15 -15.82 14.07 -94.54
N THR A 16 -15.39 15.12 -95.23
CA THR A 16 -16.09 16.43 -95.36
C THR A 16 -17.15 16.32 -96.49
N PRO A 17 -18.02 17.32 -96.79
CA PRO A 17 -17.99 18.78 -96.50
C PRO A 17 -19.32 19.27 -95.84
N THR A 18 -19.92 20.48 -95.96
CA THR A 18 -19.80 21.61 -96.91
C THR A 18 -20.46 22.92 -96.39
N ARG A 19 -19.80 24.08 -96.56
CA ARG A 19 -20.34 25.45 -96.93
C ARG A 19 -21.49 26.11 -96.11
N ARG A 20 -21.63 27.45 -95.99
CA ARG A 20 -20.76 28.66 -96.11
C ARG A 20 -21.66 29.92 -95.96
N ARG A 21 -21.26 30.95 -95.18
CA ARG A 21 -21.46 32.43 -95.32
C ARG A 21 -21.54 33.10 -93.92
N ILE A 22 -20.60 33.93 -93.47
CA ILE A 22 -20.11 35.28 -93.90
C ILE A 22 -20.90 36.44 -93.26
N ALA A 23 -20.29 37.09 -92.25
CA ALA A 23 -20.29 38.53 -91.88
C ALA A 23 -19.64 38.63 -90.46
N VAL A 24 -18.39 39.07 -90.21
CA VAL A 24 -17.68 40.36 -90.44
C VAL A 24 -17.98 41.42 -89.36
N GLY A 25 -16.91 41.90 -88.67
CA GLY A 25 -16.94 42.98 -87.66
C GLY A 25 -16.50 42.51 -86.25
N ALA A 26 -15.24 42.41 -85.82
CA ALA A 26 -14.00 43.19 -85.97
C ALA A 26 -13.61 43.94 -84.66
N ALA A 27 -12.55 43.47 -84.00
CA ALA A 27 -11.84 44.16 -82.91
C ALA A 27 -10.35 43.75 -82.91
N ALA A 28 -9.47 44.60 -82.38
CA ALA A 28 -8.02 44.60 -82.61
C ALA A 28 -7.25 43.32 -82.22
N THR A 29 -6.26 42.96 -83.05
CA THR A 29 -5.20 42.00 -82.72
C THR A 29 -4.07 42.68 -81.95
N VAL A 30 -3.59 42.05 -80.88
CA VAL A 30 -2.26 42.31 -80.28
C VAL A 30 -1.51 40.98 -80.23
N PHE A 31 -0.21 40.99 -80.54
CA PHE A 31 0.64 39.80 -80.46
C PHE A 31 0.85 39.39 -78.99
N ALA A 32 0.33 38.22 -78.61
CA ALA A 32 0.78 37.54 -77.41
C ALA A 32 1.95 36.62 -77.77
N LEU A 33 3.08 36.73 -77.05
CA LEU A 33 4.13 35.71 -77.11
C LEU A 33 3.60 34.45 -76.43
N ALA A 34 3.64 33.32 -77.14
CA ALA A 34 3.40 32.01 -76.55
C ALA A 34 4.61 31.56 -75.72
N ALA A 35 4.80 32.19 -74.56
CA ALA A 35 5.67 31.64 -73.53
C ALA A 35 5.01 30.36 -73.00
N GLY A 36 5.66 29.22 -73.23
CA GLY A 36 5.19 27.93 -72.74
C GLY A 36 5.29 27.89 -71.21
N ALA A 37 4.19 28.14 -70.53
CA ALA A 37 4.07 27.87 -69.09
C ALA A 37 4.14 26.35 -68.88
N ILE A 38 5.36 25.85 -68.68
CA ILE A 38 5.56 24.56 -68.02
C ILE A 38 4.95 24.75 -66.63
N ALA A 39 3.82 24.10 -66.37
CA ALA A 39 3.33 24.00 -65.00
C ALA A 39 4.40 23.24 -64.21
N ALA A 40 5.08 23.93 -63.31
CA ALA A 40 5.83 23.26 -62.27
C ALA A 40 4.86 22.30 -61.55
N PRO A 41 5.31 21.10 -61.15
CA PRO A 41 4.56 20.33 -60.17
C PRO A 41 4.27 21.25 -58.98
N ALA A 42 3.05 21.17 -58.42
CA ALA A 42 2.88 21.66 -57.07
C ALA A 42 3.92 20.94 -56.21
N ALA A 43 4.65 21.67 -55.37
CA ALA A 43 5.55 21.04 -54.42
C ALA A 43 4.71 20.08 -53.58
N GLN A 44 5.02 18.78 -53.67
CA GLN A 44 4.54 17.81 -52.71
C GLN A 44 5.14 18.28 -51.37
N ALA A 45 4.30 18.65 -50.40
CA ALA A 45 4.77 18.86 -49.04
C ALA A 45 5.51 17.57 -48.61
N ALA A 46 6.65 17.73 -47.95
CA ALA A 46 7.39 16.58 -47.47
C ALA A 46 6.52 15.76 -46.50
N ASP A 47 6.67 14.43 -46.50
CA ASP A 47 6.00 13.60 -45.51
C ASP A 47 6.57 13.95 -44.12
N PRO A 48 5.73 14.15 -43.08
CA PRO A 48 6.20 14.57 -41.76
C PRO A 48 7.26 13.64 -41.15
N VAL A 49 8.19 14.22 -40.41
CA VAL A 49 9.16 13.44 -39.63
C VAL A 49 8.44 12.91 -38.40
N LEU A 50 8.26 11.58 -38.35
CA LEU A 50 7.86 10.88 -37.15
C LEU A 50 9.09 10.64 -36.28
N ILE A 51 8.99 11.04 -35.01
CA ILE A 51 9.93 10.68 -33.94
C ILE A 51 9.13 9.93 -32.87
N ASP A 52 9.71 8.84 -32.34
CA ASP A 52 9.16 8.10 -31.22
C ASP A 52 10.03 8.34 -29.97
N LEU A 53 9.46 8.93 -28.93
CA LEU A 53 10.12 9.15 -27.65
C LEU A 53 9.64 8.08 -26.66
N VAL A 54 10.50 7.09 -26.41
CA VAL A 54 10.25 5.99 -25.46
C VAL A 54 10.72 6.42 -24.08
N THR A 55 9.86 6.34 -23.07
CA THR A 55 10.09 6.96 -21.75
C THR A 55 9.81 6.04 -20.56
N VAL A 56 10.74 6.02 -19.62
CA VAL A 56 10.61 5.37 -18.30
C VAL A 56 11.03 6.33 -17.18
N ASN A 57 10.82 5.92 -15.94
CA ASN A 57 11.13 6.67 -14.74
C ASN A 57 11.12 5.67 -13.56
N ASP A 58 11.84 5.98 -12.48
CA ASP A 58 11.79 5.26 -11.20
C ASP A 58 12.08 3.75 -11.39
N PHE A 59 13.08 3.43 -12.23
CA PHE A 59 13.46 2.05 -12.56
C PHE A 59 14.17 1.33 -11.40
N HIS A 60 14.92 2.08 -10.58
CA HIS A 60 15.54 1.63 -9.33
C HIS A 60 16.19 0.24 -9.42
N GLY A 61 17.14 0.07 -10.35
CA GLY A 61 17.95 -1.15 -10.47
C GLY A 61 17.19 -2.47 -10.67
N ARG A 62 15.92 -2.48 -11.08
CA ARG A 62 15.09 -3.68 -11.22
C ARG A 62 15.37 -4.44 -12.53
N ILE A 63 16.62 -4.90 -12.65
CA ILE A 63 17.13 -5.60 -13.84
C ILE A 63 16.50 -6.99 -14.05
N GLU A 64 16.06 -7.66 -13.00
CA GLU A 64 15.43 -8.99 -13.05
C GLU A 64 13.93 -8.92 -13.42
N ALA A 65 13.48 -9.81 -14.30
CA ALA A 65 12.07 -9.90 -14.69
C ALA A 65 11.21 -10.53 -13.57
N SER A 66 10.32 -9.74 -12.97
CA SER A 66 9.46 -10.16 -11.86
C SER A 66 8.12 -9.42 -11.91
N ALA A 67 7.09 -10.07 -12.45
CA ALA A 67 5.79 -9.46 -12.74
C ALA A 67 5.19 -8.72 -11.50
N PRO A 68 4.80 -7.43 -11.64
CA PRO A 68 4.57 -6.69 -12.89
C PRO A 68 5.81 -6.13 -13.61
N SER A 69 7.00 -6.09 -13.00
CA SER A 69 8.21 -5.57 -13.64
C SER A 69 8.69 -6.48 -14.78
N GLY A 70 9.00 -5.89 -15.93
CA GLY A 70 9.56 -6.59 -17.09
C GLY A 70 11.00 -7.05 -16.95
N GLY A 71 11.79 -6.39 -16.09
CA GLY A 71 13.25 -6.47 -16.12
C GLY A 71 13.86 -5.79 -17.36
N ILE A 72 15.13 -5.40 -17.26
CA ILE A 72 15.81 -4.58 -18.29
C ILE A 72 15.87 -5.24 -19.66
N ALA A 73 16.05 -6.56 -19.74
CA ALA A 73 16.09 -7.27 -21.02
C ALA A 73 14.75 -7.23 -21.77
N ALA A 74 13.60 -7.26 -21.07
CA ALA A 74 12.29 -7.15 -21.72
C ALA A 74 12.01 -5.70 -22.13
N LEU A 75 12.43 -4.71 -21.34
CA LEU A 75 12.33 -3.29 -21.67
C LEU A 75 13.15 -2.96 -22.94
N ALA A 76 14.41 -3.41 -22.99
CA ALA A 76 15.25 -3.32 -24.18
C ALA A 76 14.60 -3.97 -25.41
N THR A 77 13.94 -5.12 -25.23
CA THR A 77 13.17 -5.77 -26.32
C THR A 77 12.06 -4.85 -26.86
N ALA A 78 11.35 -4.12 -25.98
CA ALA A 78 10.30 -3.19 -26.39
C ALA A 78 10.87 -1.97 -27.14
N VAL A 79 11.92 -1.34 -26.59
CA VAL A 79 12.65 -0.23 -27.24
C VAL A 79 13.17 -0.66 -28.62
N ASN A 80 13.77 -1.85 -28.72
CA ASN A 80 14.29 -2.39 -29.98
C ASN A 80 13.19 -2.68 -31.02
N GLN A 81 11.98 -3.05 -30.60
CA GLN A 81 10.85 -3.23 -31.52
C GLN A 81 10.34 -1.88 -32.09
N ILE A 82 10.42 -0.81 -31.30
CA ILE A 82 10.09 0.55 -31.75
C ILE A 82 11.20 1.07 -32.67
N ARG A 83 12.47 1.03 -32.24
CA ARG A 83 13.66 1.38 -33.06
C ARG A 83 13.74 0.63 -34.40
N ALA A 84 13.31 -0.64 -34.45
CA ALA A 84 13.24 -1.43 -35.69
C ALA A 84 12.07 -1.05 -36.61
N THR A 85 11.06 -0.34 -36.10
CA THR A 85 9.92 0.18 -36.86
C THR A 85 10.17 1.61 -37.32
N ASN A 86 10.79 2.44 -36.47
CA ASN A 86 11.20 3.81 -36.75
C ASN A 86 12.63 4.07 -36.23
N PRO A 87 13.62 4.35 -37.10
CA PRO A 87 14.98 4.65 -36.65
C PRO A 87 15.09 6.00 -35.92
N ASN A 88 14.11 6.91 -36.08
CA ASN A 88 14.02 8.15 -35.31
C ASN A 88 13.39 7.85 -33.94
N THR A 89 14.11 7.14 -33.06
CA THR A 89 13.62 6.78 -31.72
C THR A 89 14.64 7.11 -30.64
N VAL A 90 14.26 7.97 -29.69
CA VAL A 90 15.00 8.21 -28.44
C VAL A 90 14.44 7.30 -27.34
N PHE A 91 15.32 6.73 -26.52
CA PHE A 91 14.98 6.12 -25.24
C PHE A 91 15.49 7.04 -24.11
N ALA A 92 14.56 7.62 -23.35
CA ALA A 92 14.83 8.61 -22.31
C ALA A 92 14.27 8.18 -20.94
N ALA A 93 14.78 8.78 -19.86
CA ALA A 93 14.26 8.57 -18.52
C ALA A 93 14.12 9.85 -17.66
N ALA A 94 13.18 9.85 -16.71
CA ALA A 94 12.95 10.94 -15.77
C ALA A 94 13.46 10.63 -14.34
N GLY A 95 14.72 10.18 -14.26
CA GLY A 95 15.41 9.93 -12.99
C GLY A 95 15.08 8.62 -12.28
N ASP A 96 15.85 8.37 -11.21
CA ASP A 96 15.79 7.20 -10.34
C ASP A 96 15.94 5.89 -11.11
N MET A 97 17.01 5.84 -11.91
CA MET A 97 17.42 4.65 -12.64
C MET A 97 18.26 3.73 -11.75
N ILE A 98 19.03 4.31 -10.82
CA ILE A 98 19.77 3.64 -9.75
C ILE A 98 19.24 4.06 -8.36
N GLY A 99 19.75 3.44 -7.29
CA GLY A 99 19.28 3.70 -5.93
C GLY A 99 17.84 3.22 -5.67
N ALA A 100 17.46 3.11 -4.39
CA ALA A 100 16.33 2.27 -3.93
C ALA A 100 16.25 0.89 -4.63
N SER A 101 17.42 0.32 -4.96
CA SER A 101 17.54 -0.82 -5.87
C SER A 101 17.23 -2.16 -5.22
N THR A 102 16.67 -3.08 -6.00
CA THR A 102 16.55 -4.49 -5.57
C THR A 102 17.91 -5.11 -5.26
N PHE A 103 17.95 -6.03 -4.29
CA PHE A 103 19.17 -6.57 -3.68
C PHE A 103 20.28 -6.92 -4.66
N THR A 104 19.96 -7.59 -5.78
CA THR A 104 20.92 -7.99 -6.82
C THR A 104 21.76 -6.81 -7.34
N SER A 105 21.15 -5.66 -7.56
CA SER A 105 21.81 -4.45 -8.06
C SER A 105 22.41 -3.62 -6.94
N PHE A 106 21.68 -3.47 -5.83
CA PHE A 106 22.13 -2.76 -4.63
C PHE A 106 23.48 -3.29 -4.12
N ILE A 107 23.62 -4.62 -3.97
CA ILE A 107 24.83 -5.26 -3.43
C ILE A 107 26.06 -5.13 -4.35
N GLN A 108 25.85 -4.63 -5.56
CA GLN A 108 26.88 -4.34 -6.57
C GLN A 108 27.00 -2.83 -6.86
N ASN A 109 26.45 -1.97 -5.99
CA ASN A 109 26.43 -0.51 -6.17
C ASN A 109 25.84 -0.06 -7.52
N ASP A 110 24.83 -0.78 -8.01
CA ASP A 110 24.17 -0.52 -9.30
C ASP A 110 25.07 -0.57 -10.54
N VAL A 111 26.30 -1.11 -10.42
CA VAL A 111 27.15 -1.49 -11.56
C VAL A 111 26.36 -2.29 -12.62
N PRO A 112 25.64 -3.39 -12.29
CA PRO A 112 24.88 -4.13 -13.31
C PRO A 112 23.62 -3.39 -13.79
N THR A 113 23.11 -2.42 -13.04
CA THR A 113 22.02 -1.54 -13.51
C THR A 113 22.54 -0.66 -14.65
N ILE A 114 23.67 0.01 -14.44
CA ILE A 114 24.30 0.90 -15.42
C ILE A 114 24.73 0.09 -16.65
N GLU A 115 25.47 -1.01 -16.48
CA GLU A 115 25.91 -1.87 -17.58
C GLU A 115 24.75 -2.42 -18.43
N THR A 116 23.60 -2.72 -17.83
CA THR A 116 22.42 -3.22 -18.56
C THR A 116 21.58 -2.11 -19.20
N LEU A 117 21.58 -0.89 -18.67
CA LEU A 117 20.99 0.28 -19.30
C LEU A 117 21.82 0.76 -20.51
N ASN A 118 23.15 0.80 -20.37
CA ASN A 118 24.08 0.99 -21.49
C ASN A 118 23.80 -0.03 -22.61
N ALA A 119 23.71 -1.32 -22.26
CA ALA A 119 23.44 -2.39 -23.23
C ALA A 119 22.00 -2.40 -23.78
N ALA A 120 21.05 -1.71 -23.14
CA ALA A 120 19.72 -1.42 -23.69
C ALA A 120 19.71 -0.18 -24.60
N GLY A 121 20.78 0.64 -24.56
CA GLY A 121 20.88 1.92 -25.24
C GLY A 121 19.86 2.92 -24.71
N LEU A 122 19.90 3.23 -23.41
CA LEU A 122 19.36 4.49 -22.89
C LEU A 122 20.18 5.64 -23.49
N ASP A 123 19.53 6.72 -23.93
CA ASP A 123 20.20 7.83 -24.63
C ASP A 123 20.40 9.04 -23.68
N VAL A 124 19.41 9.33 -22.83
CA VAL A 124 19.41 10.44 -21.87
C VAL A 124 18.57 10.12 -20.64
N SER A 125 18.93 10.66 -19.48
CA SER A 125 18.08 10.65 -18.28
C SER A 125 18.16 11.97 -17.53
N ALA A 126 17.06 12.48 -16.99
CA ALA A 126 17.17 13.35 -15.82
C ALA A 126 17.87 12.60 -14.68
N ALA A 127 18.54 13.30 -13.78
CA ALA A 127 18.78 12.73 -12.45
C ALA A 127 17.46 12.73 -11.64
N GLY A 128 17.30 11.75 -10.77
CA GLY A 128 16.34 11.77 -9.67
C GLY A 128 17.05 11.95 -8.32
N ASN A 129 16.35 11.70 -7.22
CA ASN A 129 16.98 11.83 -5.90
C ASN A 129 17.82 10.60 -5.51
N HIS A 130 17.46 9.40 -5.96
CA HIS A 130 18.18 8.18 -5.62
C HIS A 130 19.52 8.03 -6.36
N GLU A 131 19.75 8.79 -7.45
CA GLU A 131 21.09 9.02 -8.00
C GLU A 131 22.05 9.71 -7.00
N PHE A 132 21.54 10.45 -6.01
CA PHE A 132 22.33 11.13 -4.97
C PHE A 132 22.37 10.37 -3.62
N ASP A 133 21.83 9.13 -3.52
CA ASP A 133 21.82 8.30 -2.30
C ASP A 133 23.19 8.24 -1.60
N LYS A 134 24.24 8.14 -2.41
CA LYS A 134 25.64 7.96 -1.98
C LYS A 134 26.46 9.25 -2.01
N GLY A 135 25.78 10.38 -2.23
CA GLY A 135 26.38 11.71 -2.33
C GLY A 135 26.92 12.05 -3.72
N TRP A 136 27.21 13.34 -3.89
CA TRP A 136 27.67 13.93 -5.16
C TRP A 136 28.98 13.31 -5.67
N GLU A 137 29.92 12.97 -4.77
CA GLU A 137 31.18 12.31 -5.13
C GLU A 137 30.95 10.95 -5.82
N ASP A 138 29.99 10.14 -5.35
CA ASP A 138 29.68 8.83 -5.95
C ASP A 138 28.97 8.98 -7.31
N LEU A 139 28.04 9.94 -7.43
CA LEU A 139 27.42 10.26 -8.72
C LEU A 139 28.48 10.73 -9.72
N ARG A 140 29.22 11.79 -9.39
CA ARG A 140 30.21 12.45 -10.26
C ARG A 140 31.38 11.55 -10.66
N ASP A 141 31.98 10.84 -9.71
CA ASP A 141 33.27 10.16 -9.93
C ASP A 141 33.13 8.65 -10.21
N ARG A 142 31.93 8.06 -10.00
CA ARG A 142 31.65 6.64 -10.30
C ARG A 142 30.48 6.43 -11.25
N VAL A 143 29.33 7.09 -11.07
CA VAL A 143 28.13 6.82 -11.89
C VAL A 143 28.22 7.49 -13.26
N LEU A 144 28.49 8.80 -13.33
CA LEU A 144 28.61 9.51 -14.61
C LEU A 144 29.67 8.90 -15.55
N PRO A 145 30.88 8.50 -15.08
CA PRO A 145 31.90 7.89 -15.96
C PRO A 145 31.61 6.44 -16.35
N MET A 146 30.50 5.84 -15.87
CA MET A 146 30.04 4.51 -16.24
C MET A 146 28.80 4.52 -17.14
N ALA A 147 28.00 5.58 -17.12
CA ALA A 147 26.85 5.73 -18.01
C ALA A 147 27.31 5.99 -19.45
N ASP A 148 26.77 5.23 -20.42
CA ASP A 148 26.90 5.54 -21.85
C ASP A 148 25.83 6.57 -22.31
N TRP A 149 25.01 7.08 -21.37
CA TRP A 149 23.93 8.05 -21.59
C TRP A 149 24.21 9.37 -20.84
N GLU A 150 23.63 10.48 -21.30
CA GLU A 150 23.79 11.79 -20.63
C GLU A 150 22.83 11.92 -19.43
N TYR A 151 23.36 12.35 -18.27
CA TYR A 151 22.56 12.68 -17.10
C TYR A 151 22.37 14.19 -16.99
N ILE A 152 21.11 14.64 -17.00
CA ILE A 152 20.77 16.07 -17.08
C ILE A 152 20.05 16.62 -15.83
N SER A 153 20.39 17.86 -15.44
CA SER A 153 19.62 18.67 -14.49
C SER A 153 19.99 20.16 -14.57
N ALA A 154 19.01 21.01 -14.90
CA ALA A 154 19.15 22.46 -14.97
C ALA A 154 19.04 23.16 -13.60
N ASN A 155 18.62 22.46 -12.53
CA ASN A 155 18.33 23.07 -11.23
C ASN A 155 19.26 22.63 -10.09
N VAL A 156 20.39 21.99 -10.41
CA VAL A 156 21.42 21.63 -9.41
C VAL A 156 22.75 22.29 -9.78
N TRP A 157 23.23 23.19 -8.92
CA TRP A 157 24.44 24.01 -9.10
C TRP A 157 25.54 23.55 -8.15
N ASP A 158 26.78 23.39 -8.62
CA ASP A 158 27.91 23.03 -7.74
C ASP A 158 28.70 24.29 -7.34
N THR A 159 28.64 24.62 -6.05
CA THR A 159 29.28 25.82 -5.49
C THR A 159 30.80 25.74 -5.44
N GLU A 160 31.41 24.57 -5.71
CA GLU A 160 32.86 24.46 -5.91
C GLU A 160 33.32 24.79 -7.34
N THR A 161 32.46 24.62 -8.36
CA THR A 161 32.78 24.92 -9.77
C THR A 161 32.30 26.29 -10.22
N ASP A 162 31.23 26.82 -9.61
CA ASP A 162 30.46 27.98 -10.08
C ASP A 162 29.83 27.71 -11.47
N ASP A 163 29.29 26.49 -11.63
CA ASP A 163 28.63 25.96 -12.83
C ASP A 163 27.54 24.93 -12.42
N TYR A 164 26.75 24.42 -13.38
CA TYR A 164 25.82 23.32 -13.15
C TYR A 164 26.57 22.04 -12.70
N ALA A 165 25.95 21.26 -11.81
CA ALA A 165 26.53 19.98 -11.37
C ALA A 165 26.41 18.89 -12.46
N LEU A 166 25.31 18.92 -13.21
CA LEU A 166 25.02 18.04 -14.35
C LEU A 166 24.81 18.90 -15.61
N ALA A 167 24.80 18.29 -16.79
CA ALA A 167 24.44 19.03 -18.00
C ALA A 167 23.00 19.59 -17.86
N PRO A 168 22.73 20.88 -18.11
CA PRO A 168 21.38 21.42 -17.96
C PRO A 168 20.37 20.84 -18.98
N TYR A 169 20.88 20.43 -20.15
CA TYR A 169 20.12 19.83 -21.23
C TYR A 169 20.97 18.84 -22.05
N TRP A 170 20.32 18.10 -22.94
CA TRP A 170 20.92 17.29 -23.99
C TRP A 170 20.08 17.38 -25.28
N THR A 171 20.71 17.30 -26.46
CA THR A 171 20.03 17.46 -27.76
C THR A 171 20.38 16.35 -28.75
N GLU A 172 19.41 15.88 -29.55
CA GLU A 172 19.64 14.88 -30.60
C GLU A 172 18.84 15.20 -31.88
N THR A 173 19.48 15.05 -33.05
CA THR A 173 18.91 15.44 -34.36
C THR A 173 18.43 14.23 -35.18
N LEU A 174 17.15 13.91 -35.09
CA LEU A 174 16.52 12.77 -35.77
C LEU A 174 15.75 13.20 -37.02
N GLY A 175 16.03 12.57 -38.16
CA GLY A 175 15.39 12.90 -39.45
C GLY A 175 15.64 14.33 -39.97
N GLY A 176 16.53 15.10 -39.32
CA GLY A 176 16.72 16.54 -39.56
C GLY A 176 15.87 17.45 -38.67
N ILE A 177 15.27 16.92 -37.59
CA ILE A 177 14.60 17.63 -36.51
C ILE A 177 15.44 17.48 -35.23
N THR A 178 15.74 18.56 -34.51
CA THR A 178 16.42 18.47 -33.20
C THR A 178 15.41 18.46 -32.05
N ILE A 179 15.46 17.44 -31.19
CA ILE A 179 14.79 17.49 -29.88
C ILE A 179 15.80 17.96 -28.83
N GLY A 180 15.41 18.92 -28.00
CA GLY A 180 16.11 19.26 -26.76
C GLY A 180 15.40 18.66 -25.55
N PHE A 181 16.18 18.03 -24.67
CA PHE A 181 15.73 17.49 -23.39
C PHE A 181 16.31 18.36 -22.26
N ILE A 182 15.44 18.94 -21.42
CA ILE A 182 15.84 19.74 -20.25
C ILE A 182 15.66 18.88 -19.00
N GLY A 183 16.65 18.86 -18.11
CA GLY A 183 16.60 18.06 -16.88
C GLY A 183 16.14 18.87 -15.66
N ALA A 184 15.48 18.21 -14.69
CA ALA A 184 15.30 18.78 -13.35
C ALA A 184 15.08 17.69 -12.27
N VAL A 185 15.54 17.97 -11.06
CA VAL A 185 15.31 17.16 -9.83
C VAL A 185 14.34 17.92 -8.91
N THR A 186 13.52 17.21 -8.13
CA THR A 186 12.66 17.83 -7.10
C THR A 186 13.42 18.80 -6.18
N GLU A 187 12.78 19.92 -5.85
CA GLU A 187 13.26 20.92 -4.89
C GLU A 187 13.40 20.35 -3.47
N GLU A 188 12.77 19.19 -3.18
CA GLU A 188 12.83 18.51 -1.89
C GLU A 188 14.11 17.69 -1.67
N LEU A 189 14.98 17.53 -2.70
CA LEU A 189 16.23 16.74 -2.65
C LEU A 189 17.05 16.92 -1.34
N PRO A 190 17.26 18.13 -0.78
CA PRO A 190 18.03 18.32 0.45
C PRO A 190 17.40 17.74 1.73
N ALA A 191 16.14 17.31 1.68
CA ALA A 191 15.45 16.58 2.75
C ALA A 191 15.44 15.05 2.53
N LEU A 192 15.64 14.60 1.29
CA LEU A 192 15.57 13.19 0.89
C LEU A 192 16.92 12.46 1.07
N VAL A 193 18.03 13.08 0.65
CA VAL A 193 19.37 12.47 0.71
C VAL A 193 20.22 13.03 1.86
N SER A 194 21.39 12.43 2.10
CA SER A 194 22.32 12.86 3.14
C SER A 194 22.82 14.30 2.90
N PRO A 195 22.55 15.28 3.79
CA PRO A 195 22.99 16.67 3.59
C PRO A 195 24.52 16.83 3.58
N ALA A 196 25.26 15.86 4.12
CA ALA A 196 26.72 15.82 4.04
C ALA A 196 27.23 15.28 2.68
N GLY A 197 26.42 14.49 1.98
CA GLY A 197 26.76 13.94 0.66
C GLY A 197 26.58 14.93 -0.49
N ILE A 198 25.74 15.95 -0.31
CA ILE A 198 25.47 17.00 -1.31
C ILE A 198 25.90 18.40 -0.83
N ALA A 199 26.85 18.47 0.10
CA ALA A 199 27.18 19.70 0.84
C ALA A 199 27.76 20.86 0.01
N THR A 200 28.06 20.65 -1.28
CA THR A 200 28.47 21.69 -2.24
C THR A 200 27.36 22.08 -3.22
N LEU A 201 26.21 21.37 -3.22
CA LEU A 201 25.15 21.54 -4.21
C LEU A 201 24.05 22.48 -3.71
N ASP A 202 23.79 23.55 -4.46
CA ASP A 202 22.59 24.37 -4.30
C ASP A 202 21.50 23.86 -5.25
N VAL A 203 20.32 23.55 -4.69
CA VAL A 203 19.13 23.13 -5.46
C VAL A 203 18.26 24.36 -5.71
N ASN A 204 18.21 24.76 -6.98
CA ASN A 204 17.51 25.96 -7.44
C ASN A 204 16.03 25.68 -7.79
N PRO A 205 15.17 26.71 -7.88
CA PRO A 205 13.78 26.55 -8.24
C PRO A 205 13.62 25.96 -9.65
N VAL A 206 12.88 24.86 -9.78
CA VAL A 206 12.78 24.09 -11.04
C VAL A 206 12.24 24.96 -12.17
N VAL A 207 11.21 25.78 -11.90
CA VAL A 207 10.58 26.65 -12.91
C VAL A 207 11.54 27.69 -13.45
N GLU A 208 12.35 28.33 -12.60
CA GLU A 208 13.27 29.39 -13.03
C GLU A 208 14.44 28.80 -13.83
N SER A 209 15.00 27.67 -13.37
CA SER A 209 16.04 26.92 -14.09
C SER A 209 15.58 26.38 -15.44
N VAL A 210 14.44 25.68 -15.49
CA VAL A 210 13.93 25.07 -16.74
C VAL A 210 13.60 26.15 -17.77
N ASN A 211 12.98 27.26 -17.36
CA ASN A 211 12.64 28.34 -18.28
C ASN A 211 13.88 29.05 -18.82
N ALA A 212 14.93 29.27 -18.01
CA ALA A 212 16.18 29.85 -18.50
C ALA A 212 16.88 28.99 -19.57
N VAL A 213 16.73 27.65 -19.48
CA VAL A 213 17.26 26.72 -20.49
C VAL A 213 16.32 26.61 -21.70
N ALA A 214 15.01 26.66 -21.51
CA ALA A 214 14.04 26.70 -22.63
C ALA A 214 14.20 27.98 -23.47
N ASP A 215 14.35 29.14 -22.80
CA ASP A 215 14.70 30.42 -23.44
C ASP A 215 15.99 30.27 -24.27
N GLN A 216 17.05 29.65 -23.71
CA GLN A 216 18.32 29.43 -24.43
C GLN A 216 18.14 28.56 -25.68
N LEU A 217 17.40 27.45 -25.58
CA LEU A 217 17.26 26.47 -26.67
C LEU A 217 16.27 26.88 -27.77
N SER A 218 15.73 28.12 -27.72
CA SER A 218 14.71 28.61 -28.65
C SER A 218 14.82 30.11 -29.03
N ASP A 219 15.89 30.82 -28.62
CA ASP A 219 16.00 32.27 -28.87
C ASP A 219 16.42 32.67 -30.30
N GLY A 220 16.92 31.72 -31.10
CA GLY A 220 17.35 31.95 -32.47
C GLY A 220 18.82 32.41 -32.61
N ASP A 221 19.62 32.44 -31.54
CA ASP A 221 21.07 32.66 -31.62
C ASP A 221 21.84 31.35 -31.82
N ALA A 222 22.02 30.96 -33.10
CA ALA A 222 22.85 29.83 -33.55
C ALA A 222 24.37 29.89 -33.19
N ALA A 223 24.74 30.63 -32.15
CA ALA A 223 25.94 30.44 -31.34
C ALA A 223 25.73 29.49 -30.13
N ASN A 224 24.48 29.18 -29.76
CA ASN A 224 24.09 28.15 -28.80
C ASN A 224 23.61 26.86 -29.53
N ASP A 225 23.04 25.91 -28.79
CA ASP A 225 22.31 24.76 -29.34
C ASP A 225 20.81 25.11 -29.44
N GLU A 226 20.18 24.76 -30.57
CA GLU A 226 18.78 25.11 -30.89
C GLU A 226 17.92 23.84 -31.01
N ALA A 227 16.69 23.88 -30.50
CA ALA A 227 15.74 22.77 -30.57
C ALA A 227 14.50 23.11 -31.42
N ASP A 228 14.05 22.15 -32.24
CA ASP A 228 12.77 22.22 -32.96
C ASP A 228 11.59 21.74 -32.08
N VAL A 229 11.89 21.03 -30.98
CA VAL A 229 10.93 20.46 -30.00
C VAL A 229 11.61 20.40 -28.64
N LEU A 230 10.93 20.82 -27.57
CA LEU A 230 11.46 20.81 -26.20
C LEU A 230 10.69 19.87 -25.25
N VAL A 231 11.44 19.04 -24.52
CA VAL A 231 10.90 18.07 -23.57
C VAL A 231 11.55 18.25 -22.21
N LEU A 232 10.75 18.51 -21.17
CA LEU A 232 11.21 18.47 -19.79
C LEU A 232 11.21 17.02 -19.30
N LEU A 233 12.38 16.52 -18.88
CA LEU A 233 12.54 15.32 -18.07
C LEU A 233 12.70 15.79 -16.61
N VAL A 234 11.66 15.60 -15.78
CA VAL A 234 11.66 16.09 -14.39
C VAL A 234 11.40 14.98 -13.39
N HIS A 235 12.29 14.84 -12.41
CA HIS A 235 12.09 13.93 -11.29
C HIS A 235 11.31 14.62 -10.15
N GLU A 236 10.03 14.86 -10.44
CA GLU A 236 8.97 15.35 -9.56
C GLU A 236 7.63 14.91 -10.18
N GLY A 237 6.54 14.79 -9.42
CA GLY A 237 5.30 14.22 -9.95
C GLY A 237 4.00 14.51 -9.20
N ALA A 238 2.87 14.14 -9.81
CA ALA A 238 1.55 14.33 -9.24
C ALA A 238 1.27 13.32 -8.11
N THR A 239 0.95 13.82 -6.91
CA THR A 239 0.66 13.00 -5.71
C THR A 239 -0.54 12.07 -5.82
N GLN A 240 -1.37 12.22 -6.87
CA GLN A 240 -2.40 11.28 -7.33
C GLN A 240 -2.42 11.27 -8.87
N PRO A 241 -2.74 10.14 -9.54
CA PRO A 241 -2.71 10.01 -11.00
C PRO A 241 -3.94 10.67 -11.67
N THR A 242 -4.13 11.97 -11.43
CA THR A 242 -5.32 12.74 -11.82
C THR A 242 -4.95 14.16 -12.21
N LEU A 243 -5.68 14.73 -13.18
CA LEU A 243 -5.50 16.12 -13.61
C LEU A 243 -5.53 17.11 -12.43
N ALA A 244 -6.46 16.92 -11.48
CA ALA A 244 -6.63 17.84 -10.35
C ALA A 244 -5.43 17.88 -9.39
N SER A 245 -4.67 16.78 -9.28
CA SER A 245 -3.41 16.75 -8.50
C SER A 245 -2.25 17.31 -9.32
N ALA A 246 -2.17 16.95 -10.61
CA ALA A 246 -1.15 17.48 -11.53
C ALA A 246 -1.21 18.99 -11.75
N THR A 247 -2.35 19.64 -11.46
CA THR A 247 -2.53 21.10 -11.53
C THR A 247 -2.77 21.76 -10.16
N ASP A 248 -2.48 21.09 -9.04
CA ASP A 248 -2.65 21.72 -7.72
C ASP A 248 -1.44 22.61 -7.39
N LEU A 249 -1.63 23.92 -7.55
CA LEU A 249 -0.64 24.97 -7.28
C LEU A 249 -0.10 25.01 -5.83
N ASN A 250 -0.70 24.24 -4.90
CA ASN A 250 -0.14 24.07 -3.55
C ASN A 250 1.04 23.08 -3.53
N THR A 251 1.06 22.09 -4.44
CA THR A 251 2.11 21.06 -4.58
C THR A 251 3.35 21.56 -5.33
N PRO A 252 4.53 20.92 -5.23
CA PRO A 252 5.68 21.22 -6.08
C PRO A 252 5.36 21.01 -7.57
N PHE A 253 4.93 19.80 -7.95
CA PHE A 253 4.64 19.45 -9.35
C PHE A 253 3.60 20.35 -10.01
N GLY A 254 2.52 20.70 -9.30
CA GLY A 254 1.49 21.60 -9.84
C GLY A 254 1.99 23.03 -10.12
N LYS A 255 3.04 23.50 -9.42
CA LYS A 255 3.72 24.77 -9.74
C LYS A 255 4.62 24.62 -10.97
N ILE A 256 5.30 23.48 -11.13
CA ILE A 256 6.13 23.18 -12.30
C ILE A 256 5.26 23.14 -13.56
N VAL A 257 4.20 22.32 -13.57
CA VAL A 257 3.26 22.17 -14.70
C VAL A 257 2.66 23.50 -15.17
N ALA A 258 2.37 24.42 -14.23
CA ALA A 258 1.76 25.71 -14.50
C ALA A 258 2.74 26.90 -14.62
N GLY A 259 4.04 26.67 -14.38
CA GLY A 259 5.08 27.71 -14.40
C GLY A 259 6.13 27.53 -15.49
N VAL A 260 6.35 26.30 -15.96
CA VAL A 260 7.23 26.00 -17.09
C VAL A 260 6.65 26.56 -18.39
N SER A 261 7.47 27.27 -19.17
CA SER A 261 7.06 28.06 -20.34
C SER A 261 6.29 27.25 -21.39
N ASP A 262 5.46 27.93 -22.18
CA ASP A 262 4.69 27.33 -23.27
C ASP A 262 5.60 26.73 -24.37
N ASP A 263 6.86 27.15 -24.44
CA ASP A 263 7.89 26.67 -25.38
C ASP A 263 8.37 25.24 -25.06
N VAL A 264 8.08 24.70 -23.86
CA VAL A 264 8.33 23.30 -23.53
C VAL A 264 7.10 22.47 -23.90
N ASP A 265 7.18 21.73 -25.00
CA ASP A 265 6.05 20.99 -25.60
C ASP A 265 5.51 19.85 -24.74
N ALA A 266 6.38 19.21 -23.94
CA ALA A 266 6.04 18.01 -23.18
C ALA A 266 6.75 17.93 -21.82
N ILE A 267 6.09 17.29 -20.84
CA ILE A 267 6.67 16.98 -19.53
C ILE A 267 6.62 15.46 -19.29
N VAL A 268 7.79 14.86 -19.08
CA VAL A 268 7.98 13.48 -18.62
C VAL A 268 8.38 13.54 -17.15
N SER A 269 7.69 12.78 -16.31
CA SER A 269 7.70 12.92 -14.85
C SER A 269 7.89 11.60 -14.11
N GLY A 270 8.50 11.68 -12.92
CA GLY A 270 8.83 10.55 -12.07
C GLY A 270 8.47 10.79 -10.59
N HIS A 271 9.34 10.32 -9.69
CA HIS A 271 9.39 10.52 -8.23
C HIS A 271 8.23 9.95 -7.41
N THR A 272 7.01 10.10 -7.92
CA THR A 272 5.77 9.70 -7.23
C THR A 272 5.36 8.27 -7.53
N HIS A 273 6.11 7.53 -8.35
CA HIS A 273 5.85 6.15 -8.78
C HIS A 273 4.49 5.92 -9.50
N LEU A 274 3.72 6.98 -9.77
CA LEU A 274 2.33 6.90 -10.23
C LEU A 274 2.22 6.96 -11.75
N ALA A 275 1.66 5.93 -12.39
CA ALA A 275 1.46 5.92 -13.84
C ALA A 275 0.29 6.83 -14.25
N TYR A 276 0.56 7.86 -15.05
CA TYR A 276 -0.46 8.74 -15.63
C TYR A 276 -0.06 9.24 -17.03
N ASN A 277 -1.08 9.51 -17.85
CA ASN A 277 -0.93 10.00 -19.22
C ASN A 277 -1.96 11.12 -19.40
N LEU A 278 -1.57 12.36 -19.11
CA LEU A 278 -2.43 13.53 -19.07
C LEU A 278 -2.13 14.47 -20.23
N VAL A 279 -3.08 15.34 -20.55
CA VAL A 279 -2.89 16.50 -21.42
C VAL A 279 -3.42 17.72 -20.69
N ILE A 280 -2.58 18.74 -20.52
CA ILE A 280 -2.84 19.94 -19.73
C ILE A 280 -2.61 21.14 -20.65
N ASP A 281 -3.69 21.88 -20.93
CA ASP A 281 -3.76 23.01 -21.86
C ASP A 281 -3.23 22.78 -23.30
N GLY A 282 -2.94 21.52 -23.65
CA GLY A 282 -2.44 21.06 -24.96
C GLY A 282 -1.17 20.22 -24.83
N ARG A 283 -0.36 20.50 -23.81
CA ARG A 283 0.90 19.84 -23.44
C ARG A 283 0.67 18.45 -22.85
N PRO A 284 1.31 17.38 -23.35
CA PRO A 284 1.34 16.08 -22.68
C PRO A 284 2.14 16.15 -21.37
N VAL A 285 1.59 15.56 -20.31
CA VAL A 285 2.23 15.43 -18.99
C VAL A 285 2.10 13.98 -18.55
N ILE A 286 3.23 13.26 -18.53
CA ILE A 286 3.25 11.80 -18.52
C ILE A 286 4.19 11.22 -17.46
N SER A 287 3.81 10.08 -16.88
CA SER A 287 4.70 9.21 -16.11
C SER A 287 4.37 7.75 -16.40
N SER A 288 5.40 6.92 -16.58
CA SER A 288 5.24 5.48 -16.79
C SER A 288 4.98 4.73 -15.48
N GLY A 289 5.04 5.39 -14.33
CA GLY A 289 4.82 4.79 -13.02
C GLY A 289 6.14 4.45 -12.34
N GLN A 290 6.52 3.17 -12.32
CA GLN A 290 7.68 2.70 -11.57
C GLN A 290 8.25 1.40 -12.13
N TYR A 291 9.46 1.06 -11.67
CA TYR A 291 10.01 -0.31 -11.54
C TYR A 291 10.16 -1.10 -12.85
N GLY A 292 10.05 -0.46 -14.02
CA GLY A 292 9.92 -1.16 -15.30
C GLY A 292 8.63 -2.00 -15.40
N GLU A 293 7.55 -1.64 -14.70
CA GLU A 293 6.22 -2.23 -14.91
C GLU A 293 5.62 -1.84 -16.27
N ARG A 294 5.98 -0.66 -16.75
CA ARG A 294 5.48 -0.02 -17.97
C ARG A 294 6.60 0.82 -18.60
N PHE A 295 6.37 1.21 -19.84
CA PHE A 295 7.03 2.35 -20.49
C PHE A 295 5.99 3.15 -21.27
N SER A 296 6.33 4.36 -21.70
CA SER A 296 5.49 5.19 -22.54
C SER A 296 6.15 5.45 -23.90
N ASP A 297 5.35 5.66 -24.93
CA ASP A 297 5.73 5.82 -26.33
C ASP A 297 5.01 7.06 -26.87
N MET A 298 5.75 8.17 -26.92
CA MET A 298 5.26 9.47 -27.37
C MET A 298 5.63 9.69 -28.83
N LYS A 299 4.62 9.67 -29.70
CA LYS A 299 4.75 9.87 -31.14
C LYS A 299 4.61 11.35 -31.46
N ILE A 300 5.69 11.93 -31.98
CA ILE A 300 5.81 13.33 -32.36
C ILE A 300 5.90 13.39 -33.88
N GLN A 301 5.00 14.12 -34.54
CA GLN A 301 5.07 14.38 -35.98
C GLN A 301 5.39 15.86 -36.19
N VAL A 302 6.50 16.14 -36.88
CA VAL A 302 7.02 17.49 -37.12
C VAL A 302 7.12 17.74 -38.63
N ASP A 303 6.78 18.95 -39.08
CA ASP A 303 7.01 19.37 -40.46
C ASP A 303 8.52 19.63 -40.69
N PRO A 304 9.17 18.97 -41.66
CA PRO A 304 10.62 19.12 -41.87
C PRO A 304 11.03 20.47 -42.46
N ASP A 305 10.12 21.21 -43.11
CA ASP A 305 10.41 22.49 -43.76
C ASP A 305 10.11 23.68 -42.82
N THR A 306 9.04 23.61 -42.00
CA THR A 306 8.63 24.70 -41.08
C THR A 306 9.01 24.48 -39.62
N LYS A 307 9.36 23.25 -39.22
CA LYS A 307 9.62 22.83 -37.83
C LYS A 307 8.40 22.80 -36.91
N GLU A 308 7.20 23.13 -37.42
CA GLU A 308 5.97 23.11 -36.64
C GLU A 308 5.59 21.67 -36.24
N ILE A 309 5.29 21.45 -34.95
CA ILE A 309 4.74 20.19 -34.46
C ILE A 309 3.30 20.04 -34.95
N LEU A 310 3.08 19.03 -35.81
CA LEU A 310 1.79 18.74 -36.42
C LEU A 310 0.89 17.89 -35.51
N SER A 311 1.49 17.05 -34.66
CA SER A 311 0.78 16.32 -33.61
C SER A 311 1.75 15.70 -32.61
N MET A 312 1.34 15.66 -31.34
CA MET A 312 2.00 14.85 -30.31
C MET A 312 0.97 13.92 -29.65
N SER A 313 1.32 12.64 -29.44
CA SER A 313 0.41 11.67 -28.83
C SER A 313 1.15 10.55 -28.09
N ASN A 314 0.78 10.26 -26.84
CA ASN A 314 1.48 9.29 -25.99
C ASN A 314 0.63 8.05 -25.67
N THR A 315 1.25 6.86 -25.70
CA THR A 315 0.67 5.59 -25.24
C THR A 315 1.55 4.92 -24.20
N THR A 316 1.01 4.61 -23.02
CA THR A 316 1.70 3.83 -21.98
C THR A 316 1.40 2.33 -22.12
N TYR A 317 2.44 1.51 -22.25
CA TYR A 317 2.37 0.06 -22.41
C TYR A 317 2.85 -0.65 -21.15
N ALA A 318 2.14 -1.70 -20.72
CA ALA A 318 2.57 -2.55 -19.62
C ALA A 318 3.51 -3.67 -20.07
N MET A 319 4.49 -4.04 -19.25
CA MET A 319 5.42 -5.13 -19.53
C MET A 319 4.79 -6.52 -19.37
N TYR A 320 3.71 -6.62 -18.58
CA TYR A 320 2.92 -7.83 -18.39
C TYR A 320 1.43 -7.59 -18.64
N THR A 321 0.77 -8.56 -19.28
CA THR A 321 -0.69 -8.66 -19.33
C THR A 321 -1.16 -9.65 -18.26
N GLN A 322 -2.12 -9.23 -17.43
CA GLN A 322 -2.88 -10.12 -16.55
C GLN A 322 -4.08 -10.70 -17.33
N PRO A 323 -4.12 -12.00 -17.69
CA PRO A 323 -5.23 -12.55 -18.45
C PRO A 323 -6.53 -12.60 -17.64
N ALA A 324 -7.67 -12.47 -18.30
CA ALA A 324 -8.98 -12.64 -17.69
C ALA A 324 -9.29 -14.12 -17.40
N GLY A 325 -9.80 -14.42 -16.21
CA GLY A 325 -10.23 -15.76 -15.81
C GLY A 325 -10.69 -15.82 -14.35
N THR A 326 -11.18 -16.97 -13.91
CA THR A 326 -11.57 -17.21 -12.51
C THR A 326 -11.27 -18.65 -12.09
N PRO A 327 -10.23 -18.90 -11.27
CA PRO A 327 -9.24 -17.93 -10.78
C PRO A 327 -8.46 -17.27 -11.94
N PRO A 328 -7.91 -16.06 -11.73
CA PRO A 328 -7.06 -15.41 -12.74
C PRO A 328 -5.84 -16.28 -13.07
N PRO A 329 -5.50 -16.49 -14.35
CA PRO A 329 -4.23 -17.10 -14.75
C PRO A 329 -3.02 -16.26 -14.31
N PRO A 330 -1.80 -16.81 -14.27
CA PRO A 330 -0.59 -16.03 -14.05
C PRO A 330 -0.43 -14.91 -15.10
N PRO A 331 0.20 -13.77 -14.74
CA PRO A 331 0.62 -12.75 -15.70
C PRO A 331 1.50 -13.34 -16.82
N VAL A 332 1.36 -12.80 -18.02
CA VAL A 332 2.15 -13.18 -19.21
C VAL A 332 2.97 -11.96 -19.66
N PRO A 333 4.29 -12.09 -19.90
CA PRO A 333 5.10 -10.98 -20.39
C PRO A 333 4.69 -10.60 -21.81
N ASN A 334 4.57 -9.30 -22.07
CA ASN A 334 4.22 -8.75 -23.38
C ASN A 334 5.44 -8.67 -24.33
N TYR A 335 6.64 -8.57 -23.75
CA TYR A 335 7.91 -8.48 -24.46
C TYR A 335 8.83 -9.61 -23.97
N ILE A 336 9.46 -10.33 -24.90
CA ILE A 336 10.24 -11.54 -24.61
C ILE A 336 11.64 -11.39 -25.24
N PRO A 337 12.72 -11.36 -24.45
CA PRO A 337 14.10 -11.21 -24.93
C PRO A 337 14.45 -12.16 -26.07
N GLY A 338 14.96 -11.59 -27.16
CA GLY A 338 15.38 -12.30 -28.36
C GLY A 338 16.89 -12.55 -28.39
N PRO A 339 17.43 -12.89 -29.58
CA PRO A 339 18.87 -13.05 -29.78
C PRO A 339 19.68 -11.75 -29.60
N ALA A 340 19.06 -10.58 -29.77
CA ALA A 340 19.73 -9.28 -29.64
C ALA A 340 19.98 -8.91 -28.17
N GLU A 341 19.04 -9.23 -27.28
CA GLU A 341 19.08 -8.92 -25.85
C GLU A 341 19.87 -9.95 -25.02
N GLN A 342 20.49 -10.96 -25.64
CA GLN A 342 21.29 -11.97 -24.94
C GLN A 342 22.50 -11.43 -24.15
N PRO A 343 23.20 -10.34 -24.55
CA PRO A 343 24.20 -9.71 -23.71
C PRO A 343 23.60 -9.19 -22.40
N ILE A 344 22.44 -8.53 -22.46
CA ILE A 344 21.71 -8.02 -21.30
C ILE A 344 21.30 -9.18 -20.38
N VAL A 345 20.72 -10.25 -20.95
CA VAL A 345 20.36 -11.47 -20.19
C VAL A 345 21.58 -12.13 -19.53
N THR A 346 22.77 -12.01 -20.13
CA THR A 346 24.03 -12.54 -19.57
C THR A 346 24.49 -11.70 -18.39
N LEU A 347 24.53 -10.36 -18.53
CA LEU A 347 24.87 -9.43 -17.44
C LEU A 347 23.96 -9.61 -16.22
N VAL A 348 22.64 -9.73 -16.43
CA VAL A 348 21.68 -10.01 -15.35
C VAL A 348 21.96 -11.36 -14.66
N ALA A 349 22.29 -12.40 -15.43
CA ALA A 349 22.60 -13.72 -14.86
C ALA A 349 23.93 -13.73 -14.07
N GLU A 350 24.93 -12.96 -14.51
CA GLU A 350 26.20 -12.77 -13.82
C GLU A 350 26.02 -11.93 -12.53
N ALA A 351 25.22 -10.87 -12.58
CA ALA A 351 24.83 -10.08 -11.42
C ALA A 351 24.12 -10.91 -10.34
N VAL A 352 23.15 -11.76 -10.73
CA VAL A 352 22.46 -12.69 -9.80
C VAL A 352 23.45 -13.72 -9.22
N ALA A 353 24.40 -14.20 -10.00
CA ALA A 353 25.43 -15.13 -9.54
C ALA A 353 26.38 -14.48 -8.50
N TYR A 354 26.75 -13.21 -8.70
CA TYR A 354 27.52 -12.44 -7.72
C TYR A 354 26.72 -12.17 -6.45
N ALA A 355 25.48 -11.67 -6.58
CA ALA A 355 24.62 -11.29 -5.45
C ALA A 355 24.37 -12.47 -4.50
N LYS A 356 24.26 -13.69 -5.04
CA LYS A 356 24.18 -14.94 -4.26
C LYS A 356 25.42 -15.21 -3.39
N VAL A 357 26.60 -14.78 -3.82
CA VAL A 357 27.86 -14.95 -3.05
C VAL A 357 28.04 -13.82 -2.05
N ALA A 358 27.89 -12.56 -2.49
CA ALA A 358 28.00 -11.39 -1.61
C ALA A 358 26.92 -11.38 -0.52
N GLY A 359 25.73 -11.90 -0.82
CA GLY A 359 24.63 -12.03 0.13
C GLY A 359 24.88 -12.97 1.32
N GLY A 360 25.90 -13.84 1.25
CA GLY A 360 26.31 -14.70 2.38
C GLY A 360 27.08 -13.97 3.48
N VAL A 361 27.31 -12.66 3.35
CA VAL A 361 27.93 -11.83 4.41
C VAL A 361 26.95 -11.63 5.55
N LYS A 362 27.42 -11.86 6.79
CA LYS A 362 26.70 -11.56 8.03
C LYS A 362 26.36 -10.08 8.17
N VAL A 363 25.13 -9.77 8.57
CA VAL A 363 24.70 -8.42 8.96
C VAL A 363 24.42 -8.31 10.47
N GLY A 364 23.96 -9.37 11.14
CA GLY A 364 23.68 -9.38 12.58
C GLY A 364 23.40 -10.77 13.15
N ASP A 365 22.94 -10.84 14.40
CA ASP A 365 22.53 -12.06 15.10
C ASP A 365 21.04 -12.01 15.52
N ILE A 366 20.42 -13.17 15.68
CA ILE A 366 19.10 -13.35 16.29
C ILE A 366 19.12 -14.45 17.35
N THR A 367 18.37 -14.28 18.44
CA THR A 367 18.30 -15.25 19.55
C THR A 367 17.25 -16.34 19.36
N ALA A 368 16.27 -16.10 18.47
CA ALA A 368 15.25 -17.05 18.02
C ALA A 368 14.63 -16.57 16.70
N SER A 369 13.94 -17.46 15.97
CA SER A 369 13.34 -17.15 14.67
C SER A 369 12.25 -16.07 14.77
N PHE A 370 12.34 -15.05 13.92
CA PHE A 370 11.25 -14.11 13.66
C PHE A 370 10.39 -14.65 12.51
N GLN A 371 9.12 -14.90 12.79
CA GLN A 371 8.25 -15.71 11.93
C GLN A 371 7.00 -14.93 11.52
N ARG A 372 6.53 -15.17 10.29
CA ARG A 372 5.23 -14.70 9.79
C ARG A 372 4.11 -15.62 10.30
N GLY A 373 2.85 -15.26 10.09
CA GLY A 373 1.73 -16.10 10.52
C GLY A 373 1.58 -17.42 9.73
N LEU A 374 0.94 -18.43 10.32
CA LEU A 374 0.48 -19.65 9.65
C LEU A 374 -1.03 -19.88 9.81
N GLN A 375 -1.62 -20.50 8.79
CA GLN A 375 -3.00 -20.98 8.78
C GLN A 375 -3.13 -22.30 7.99
N PRO A 376 -4.26 -23.02 8.10
CA PRO A 376 -4.58 -24.10 7.17
C PRO A 376 -4.62 -23.64 5.70
N ARG A 377 -4.19 -24.52 4.80
CA ARG A 377 -4.06 -24.28 3.35
C ARG A 377 -5.40 -24.19 2.60
N THR A 378 -6.50 -24.62 3.22
CA THR A 378 -7.85 -24.53 2.66
C THR A 378 -8.86 -23.99 3.67
N PRO A 379 -9.77 -23.08 3.28
CA PRO A 379 -10.89 -22.65 4.11
C PRO A 379 -12.04 -23.68 4.17
N THR A 380 -11.88 -24.86 3.54
CA THR A 380 -12.79 -25.99 3.63
C THR A 380 -12.27 -27.05 4.62
N PRO A 381 -13.12 -27.73 5.42
CA PRO A 381 -12.68 -28.50 6.60
C PRO A 381 -12.01 -29.87 6.32
N ALA A 382 -11.38 -30.06 5.15
CA ALA A 382 -11.06 -31.37 4.62
C ALA A 382 -9.69 -31.95 5.04
N ASP A 383 -8.68 -31.11 5.31
CA ASP A 383 -7.36 -31.58 5.75
C ASP A 383 -6.59 -30.53 6.60
N PRO A 384 -6.60 -30.64 7.95
CA PRO A 384 -5.85 -29.76 8.83
C PRO A 384 -4.33 -30.05 8.87
N SER A 385 -3.82 -31.05 8.14
CA SER A 385 -2.38 -31.37 8.10
C SER A 385 -1.57 -30.48 7.14
N THR A 386 -2.23 -29.59 6.40
CA THR A 386 -1.56 -28.71 5.42
C THR A 386 -1.58 -27.25 5.87
N ILE A 387 -0.39 -26.72 6.19
CA ILE A 387 -0.15 -25.34 6.63
C ILE A 387 0.36 -24.43 5.50
N GLN A 388 0.10 -23.14 5.60
CA GLN A 388 0.61 -22.07 4.71
C GLN A 388 0.71 -20.72 5.44
N GLU A 389 1.39 -19.76 4.83
CA GLU A 389 1.42 -18.33 5.22
C GLU A 389 0.01 -17.78 5.53
N ALA A 390 -0.18 -17.26 6.75
CA ALA A 390 -1.32 -16.43 7.13
C ALA A 390 -0.94 -14.96 7.02
N ARG A 391 -1.61 -14.23 6.14
CA ARG A 391 -1.63 -12.75 6.18
C ARG A 391 -2.71 -12.21 7.11
N GLY A 392 -3.55 -13.08 7.66
CA GLY A 392 -4.60 -12.71 8.59
C GLY A 392 -4.18 -12.73 10.06
N ALA A 393 -2.98 -13.19 10.41
CA ALA A 393 -2.55 -13.41 11.80
C ALA A 393 -1.38 -12.50 12.22
N GLU A 394 -1.33 -12.12 13.50
CA GLU A 394 -0.24 -11.35 14.10
C GLU A 394 1.06 -12.16 14.03
N SER A 395 2.20 -11.47 13.91
CA SER A 395 3.48 -12.14 13.65
C SER A 395 4.66 -11.39 14.25
N THR A 396 5.58 -12.14 14.86
CA THR A 396 6.77 -11.56 15.51
C THR A 396 7.67 -10.86 14.49
N LEU A 397 7.73 -11.34 13.25
CA LEU A 397 8.44 -10.67 12.16
C LEU A 397 7.78 -9.36 11.74
N GLY A 398 6.45 -9.31 11.62
CA GLY A 398 5.76 -8.08 11.21
C GLY A 398 5.86 -6.97 12.25
N ASN A 399 5.77 -7.33 13.53
CA ASN A 399 5.98 -6.39 14.63
C ASN A 399 7.44 -5.92 14.70
N PHE A 400 8.42 -6.83 14.56
CA PHE A 400 9.84 -6.48 14.53
C PHE A 400 10.20 -5.56 13.34
N VAL A 401 9.71 -5.87 12.14
CA VAL A 401 9.96 -5.03 10.97
C VAL A 401 9.36 -3.63 11.13
N ALA A 402 8.18 -3.48 11.74
CA ALA A 402 7.63 -2.18 12.08
C ALA A 402 8.49 -1.45 13.15
N ASP A 403 9.01 -2.16 14.14
CA ASP A 403 9.91 -1.60 15.16
C ASP A 403 11.25 -1.12 14.55
N VAL A 404 11.83 -1.89 13.61
CA VAL A 404 13.06 -1.54 12.85
C VAL A 404 12.83 -0.32 11.97
N GLN A 405 11.74 -0.28 11.20
CA GLN A 405 11.43 0.85 10.32
C GLN A 405 11.21 2.14 11.13
N LEU A 406 10.54 2.06 12.29
CA LEU A 406 10.38 3.20 13.20
C LEU A 406 11.74 3.72 13.73
N ASP A 407 12.56 2.83 14.27
CA ASP A 407 13.87 3.16 14.88
C ASP A 407 14.83 3.82 13.87
N GLN A 408 14.91 3.29 12.65
CA GLN A 408 15.82 3.80 11.64
C GLN A 408 15.31 5.09 10.98
N THR A 409 14.01 5.22 10.73
CA THR A 409 13.45 6.48 10.24
C THR A 409 13.54 7.60 11.28
N GLN A 410 13.51 7.29 12.59
CA GLN A 410 13.77 8.27 13.66
C GLN A 410 15.17 8.91 13.61
N VAL A 411 16.15 8.32 12.91
CA VAL A 411 17.48 8.92 12.70
C VAL A 411 17.41 10.18 11.83
N ARG A 412 16.49 10.24 10.87
CA ARG A 412 16.25 11.40 9.99
C ARG A 412 15.01 12.22 10.40
N PHE A 413 13.96 11.55 10.87
CA PHE A 413 12.65 12.12 11.26
C PHE A 413 12.33 11.78 12.72
N PRO A 414 13.01 12.43 13.71
CA PRO A 414 12.93 12.08 15.13
C PRO A 414 11.59 12.39 15.80
N ASP A 415 10.65 13.01 15.07
CA ASP A 415 9.25 13.18 15.43
C ASP A 415 8.38 11.94 15.15
N THR A 416 8.88 10.95 14.40
CA THR A 416 8.13 9.73 14.03
C THR A 416 7.77 8.89 15.26
N GLN A 417 6.50 8.52 15.40
CA GLN A 417 5.93 7.87 16.59
C GLN A 417 5.44 6.44 16.34
N LEU A 418 5.05 6.13 15.11
CA LEU A 418 4.36 4.89 14.72
C LEU A 418 4.91 4.32 13.43
N ALA A 419 4.85 3.00 13.29
CA ALA A 419 5.03 2.32 12.01
C ALA A 419 3.99 1.23 11.76
N PHE A 420 3.64 1.03 10.49
CA PHE A 420 2.80 -0.08 10.01
C PHE A 420 3.51 -0.85 8.92
N MET A 421 3.54 -2.19 9.05
CA MET A 421 4.07 -3.09 8.03
C MET A 421 2.99 -4.04 7.54
N ASN A 422 2.74 -4.09 6.22
CA ASN A 422 1.78 -5.02 5.65
C ASN A 422 2.33 -6.46 5.60
N PRO A 423 1.50 -7.47 5.93
CA PRO A 423 1.93 -8.86 5.92
C PRO A 423 2.22 -9.35 4.50
N GLY A 424 1.82 -8.59 3.47
CA GLY A 424 2.15 -8.87 2.08
C GLY A 424 3.57 -8.51 1.65
N GLY A 425 4.19 -7.56 2.36
CA GLY A 425 5.58 -7.15 2.18
C GLY A 425 6.61 -8.14 2.74
N LEU A 426 6.21 -9.03 3.65
CA LEU A 426 7.09 -9.98 4.35
C LEU A 426 7.18 -11.32 3.60
N ARG A 427 8.34 -11.63 3.00
CA ARG A 427 8.45 -12.71 1.98
C ARG A 427 9.20 -13.96 2.43
N ALA A 428 10.07 -13.84 3.42
CA ALA A 428 10.67 -14.95 4.15
C ALA A 428 10.43 -14.80 5.66
N ASP A 429 10.70 -15.87 6.39
CA ASP A 429 10.85 -15.86 7.85
C ASP A 429 12.35 -15.76 8.15
N MET A 430 12.75 -14.97 9.14
CA MET A 430 14.16 -14.84 9.55
C MET A 430 14.44 -15.95 10.59
N LYS A 431 15.28 -16.93 10.23
CA LYS A 431 15.35 -18.22 10.93
C LYS A 431 16.58 -18.33 11.80
N TYR A 432 16.38 -18.76 13.04
CA TYR A 432 17.50 -19.09 13.92
C TYR A 432 18.27 -20.35 13.47
N PRO A 433 17.63 -21.46 13.02
CA PRO A 433 18.37 -22.57 12.44
C PRO A 433 19.02 -22.17 11.12
N SER A 434 20.33 -22.42 11.02
CA SER A 434 21.21 -22.08 9.91
C SER A 434 20.69 -22.44 8.51
N SER A 435 21.04 -21.60 7.54
CA SER A 435 20.72 -21.77 6.12
C SER A 435 21.68 -22.73 5.37
N GLY A 436 22.88 -23.02 5.92
CA GLY A 436 23.95 -23.71 5.21
C GLY A 436 25.10 -24.24 6.06
N ALA A 437 25.94 -25.11 5.49
CA ALA A 437 26.97 -25.84 6.25
C ALA A 437 28.09 -24.96 6.84
N ASP A 438 28.30 -23.77 6.28
CA ASP A 438 29.31 -22.79 6.71
C ASP A 438 28.68 -21.57 7.42
N ASP A 439 27.38 -21.64 7.72
CA ASP A 439 26.54 -20.62 8.35
C ASP A 439 26.14 -21.08 9.77
N PRO A 440 26.39 -20.32 10.85
CA PRO A 440 26.09 -20.75 12.22
C PRO A 440 24.66 -20.39 12.64
N ASP A 441 24.01 -21.24 13.44
CA ASP A 441 22.71 -20.96 14.05
C ASP A 441 22.70 -19.58 14.76
N GLY A 442 21.65 -18.80 14.51
CA GLY A 442 21.47 -17.43 15.00
C GLY A 442 22.06 -16.34 14.10
N ASN A 443 22.88 -16.66 13.11
CA ASN A 443 23.37 -15.68 12.15
C ASN A 443 22.24 -15.12 11.26
N VAL A 444 22.35 -13.85 10.87
CA VAL A 444 21.54 -13.26 9.79
C VAL A 444 22.48 -12.81 8.68
N THR A 445 22.32 -13.39 7.50
CA THR A 445 23.04 -12.95 6.28
C THR A 445 22.31 -11.82 5.56
N TYR A 446 23.02 -11.07 4.72
CA TYR A 446 22.46 -10.00 3.89
C TYR A 446 21.35 -10.53 2.97
N ALA A 447 21.52 -11.74 2.42
CA ALA A 447 20.53 -12.42 1.59
C ALA A 447 19.25 -12.79 2.36
N GLU A 448 19.33 -13.06 3.67
CA GLU A 448 18.16 -13.37 4.50
C GLU A 448 17.41 -12.11 4.92
N ALA A 449 18.13 -11.03 5.27
CA ALA A 449 17.53 -9.71 5.45
C ALA A 449 16.81 -9.24 4.18
N ALA A 450 17.46 -9.36 3.03
CA ALA A 450 16.85 -9.10 1.71
C ALA A 450 15.68 -10.05 1.42
N GLY A 451 15.75 -11.31 1.85
CA GLY A 451 14.67 -12.29 1.70
C GLY A 451 13.41 -11.93 2.49
N VAL A 452 13.51 -11.18 3.59
CA VAL A 452 12.35 -10.68 4.35
C VAL A 452 11.64 -9.57 3.58
N GLN A 453 12.37 -8.55 3.09
CA GLN A 453 11.85 -7.44 2.27
C GLN A 453 12.61 -7.32 0.93
N PRO A 454 12.28 -8.14 -0.08
CA PRO A 454 13.01 -8.20 -1.36
C PRO A 454 12.54 -7.14 -2.38
N PHE A 455 11.66 -6.23 -1.97
CA PHE A 455 10.99 -5.30 -2.87
C PHE A 455 11.74 -3.99 -3.09
N ALA A 456 12.67 -3.65 -2.18
CA ALA A 456 13.31 -2.34 -2.12
C ALA A 456 12.28 -1.20 -2.17
N ASN A 457 11.31 -1.24 -1.24
CA ASN A 457 10.47 -0.07 -1.01
C ASN A 457 11.27 0.95 -0.21
N THR A 458 11.10 2.22 -0.52
CA THR A 458 11.48 3.30 0.39
C THR A 458 10.54 3.35 1.60
N LEU A 459 11.01 4.00 2.67
CA LEU A 459 10.23 4.27 3.88
C LEU A 459 9.71 5.71 3.84
N VAL A 460 8.39 5.88 3.75
CA VAL A 460 7.72 7.17 3.62
C VAL A 460 7.12 7.58 4.94
N THR A 461 7.40 8.81 5.36
CA THR A 461 6.79 9.44 6.54
C THR A 461 5.54 10.23 6.14
N LEU A 462 4.53 10.25 7.01
CA LEU A 462 3.27 10.97 6.81
C LEU A 462 2.57 11.26 8.16
N THR A 463 1.78 12.32 8.22
CA THR A 463 0.97 12.68 9.39
C THR A 463 -0.43 12.08 9.28
N LEU A 464 -0.88 11.40 10.33
CA LEU A 464 -2.27 10.94 10.51
C LEU A 464 -2.88 11.53 11.79
N THR A 465 -4.18 11.81 11.77
CA THR A 465 -4.96 11.98 13.00
C THR A 465 -5.20 10.63 13.70
N GLY A 466 -5.45 10.61 15.01
CA GLY A 466 -5.82 9.39 15.75
C GLY A 466 -7.06 8.69 15.18
N ALA A 467 -7.99 9.45 14.60
CA ALA A 467 -9.11 8.92 13.83
C ALA A 467 -8.66 8.14 12.58
N GLN A 468 -7.69 8.67 11.82
CA GLN A 468 -7.09 7.99 10.67
C GLN A 468 -6.23 6.78 11.09
N VAL A 469 -5.48 6.86 12.20
CA VAL A 469 -4.77 5.71 12.78
C VAL A 469 -5.75 4.56 13.09
N LYS A 470 -6.93 4.86 13.66
CA LYS A 470 -8.00 3.87 13.79
C LYS A 470 -8.52 3.36 12.44
N SER A 471 -8.77 4.23 11.46
CA SER A 471 -9.27 3.80 10.14
C SER A 471 -8.30 2.85 9.42
N VAL A 472 -6.98 3.07 9.50
CA VAL A 472 -5.97 2.14 8.97
C VAL A 472 -6.06 0.76 9.61
N LEU A 473 -6.36 0.69 10.92
CA LEU A 473 -6.59 -0.58 11.61
C LEU A 473 -7.95 -1.22 11.28
N GLU A 474 -8.97 -0.45 10.88
CA GLU A 474 -10.25 -0.96 10.35
C GLU A 474 -10.14 -1.42 8.88
N GLU A 475 -9.23 -0.83 8.10
CA GLU A 475 -8.91 -1.22 6.71
C GLU A 475 -8.22 -2.59 6.61
N GLN A 476 -7.75 -3.15 7.75
CA GLN A 476 -7.33 -4.54 7.85
C GLN A 476 -8.44 -5.51 7.38
N TRP A 477 -9.73 -5.18 7.57
CA TRP A 477 -10.83 -5.90 6.93
C TRP A 477 -11.05 -5.38 5.51
N GLN A 478 -10.67 -6.21 4.55
CA GLN A 478 -10.56 -5.84 3.15
C GLN A 478 -11.94 -5.73 2.46
N PRO A 479 -12.05 -4.96 1.35
CA PRO A 479 -13.29 -4.80 0.61
C PRO A 479 -13.95 -6.12 0.20
N SER A 480 -15.30 -6.15 0.20
CA SER A 480 -16.07 -7.35 -0.11
C SER A 480 -15.73 -7.89 -1.51
N GLY A 481 -15.28 -9.15 -1.57
CA GLY A 481 -14.80 -9.79 -2.80
C GLY A 481 -13.28 -9.82 -2.97
N ALA A 482 -12.51 -9.19 -2.07
CA ALA A 482 -11.06 -9.33 -2.03
C ALA A 482 -10.62 -10.79 -1.87
N SER A 483 -9.51 -11.17 -2.51
CA SER A 483 -8.97 -12.55 -2.48
C SER A 483 -8.39 -12.94 -1.11
N ARG A 484 -8.15 -11.96 -0.24
CA ARG A 484 -7.92 -12.11 1.20
C ARG A 484 -8.89 -11.16 1.91
N PRO A 485 -9.77 -11.64 2.81
CA PRO A 485 -10.76 -10.79 3.47
C PRO A 485 -10.18 -10.00 4.66
N PHE A 486 -8.99 -10.37 5.14
CA PHE A 486 -8.31 -9.71 6.25
C PHE A 486 -6.79 -9.70 6.01
N LEU A 487 -6.14 -8.59 6.36
CA LEU A 487 -4.69 -8.39 6.33
C LEU A 487 -4.24 -7.78 7.65
N LYS A 488 -3.62 -8.58 8.51
CA LYS A 488 -3.11 -8.13 9.81
C LYS A 488 -1.83 -7.33 9.64
N LEU A 489 -1.86 -6.04 9.95
CA LEU A 489 -0.67 -5.19 10.00
C LEU A 489 0.22 -5.61 11.18
N GLY A 490 1.53 -5.67 10.94
CA GLY A 490 2.52 -5.51 11.99
C GLY A 490 2.52 -4.04 12.43
N VAL A 491 2.55 -3.79 13.73
CA VAL A 491 2.48 -2.43 14.30
C VAL A 491 3.64 -2.19 15.25
N SER A 492 4.19 -0.97 15.26
CA SER A 492 5.28 -0.57 16.16
C SER A 492 4.90 -0.64 17.64
N LYS A 493 5.87 -0.94 18.52
CA LYS A 493 5.72 -1.33 19.94
C LYS A 493 4.93 -0.36 20.83
N GLY A 494 4.86 0.92 20.45
CA GLY A 494 4.05 1.90 21.15
C GLY A 494 2.54 1.72 20.98
N LEU A 495 2.06 1.01 19.95
CA LEU A 495 0.64 0.92 19.61
C LEU A 495 0.01 -0.40 20.06
N THR A 496 -1.09 -0.32 20.80
CA THR A 496 -1.93 -1.47 21.17
C THR A 496 -3.40 -1.22 20.88
N TYR A 497 -4.17 -2.28 20.60
CA TYR A 497 -5.61 -2.18 20.36
C TYR A 497 -6.39 -3.47 20.67
N VAL A 498 -7.70 -3.33 20.88
CA VAL A 498 -8.64 -4.45 21.09
C VAL A 498 -9.58 -4.56 19.88
N THR A 499 -9.96 -5.79 19.53
CA THR A 499 -10.84 -6.08 18.39
C THR A 499 -12.16 -6.72 18.84
N ASP A 500 -13.27 -6.08 18.50
CA ASP A 500 -14.61 -6.67 18.55
C ASP A 500 -14.96 -7.19 17.13
N TYR A 501 -14.85 -8.50 16.92
CA TYR A 501 -14.99 -9.09 15.58
C TYR A 501 -16.43 -9.09 15.05
N ASP A 502 -17.43 -9.11 15.94
CA ASP A 502 -18.86 -9.07 15.61
C ASP A 502 -19.36 -7.64 15.33
N ALA A 503 -18.59 -6.62 15.73
CA ALA A 503 -18.94 -5.22 15.47
C ALA A 503 -18.98 -4.88 13.95
N PRO A 504 -19.79 -3.88 13.55
CA PRO A 504 -19.82 -3.37 12.18
C PRO A 504 -18.44 -2.90 11.70
N ALA A 505 -18.19 -2.98 10.38
CA ALA A 505 -16.97 -2.44 9.78
C ALA A 505 -16.85 -0.93 10.03
N GLY A 506 -15.66 -0.45 10.43
CA GLY A 506 -15.45 0.91 10.93
C GLY A 506 -15.78 1.08 12.42
N SER A 507 -16.03 -0.01 13.15
CA SER A 507 -16.29 -0.01 14.59
C SER A 507 -15.74 -1.22 15.35
N ARG A 508 -14.85 -2.01 14.73
CA ARG A 508 -14.23 -3.20 15.36
C ARG A 508 -13.05 -2.86 16.25
N ILE A 509 -12.30 -1.81 15.90
CA ILE A 509 -11.13 -1.37 16.65
C ILE A 509 -11.60 -0.58 17.87
N THR A 510 -11.43 -1.17 19.04
CA THR A 510 -11.70 -0.60 20.35
C THR A 510 -10.38 -0.43 21.10
N ASN A 511 -10.36 0.36 22.17
CA ASN A 511 -9.19 0.53 23.06
C ASN A 511 -7.86 0.73 22.33
N LEU A 512 -7.85 1.64 21.35
CA LEU A 512 -6.63 2.08 20.67
C LEU A 512 -5.81 2.94 21.64
N GLU A 513 -4.63 2.46 22.02
CA GLU A 513 -3.72 3.14 22.94
C GLU A 513 -2.34 3.33 22.32
N PHE A 514 -1.70 4.45 22.67
CA PHE A 514 -0.29 4.73 22.37
C PHE A 514 0.48 4.88 23.68
N ASN A 515 1.47 4.01 23.91
CA ASN A 515 2.26 3.90 25.14
C ASN A 515 1.40 3.78 26.41
N GLY A 516 0.29 3.04 26.34
CA GLY A 516 -0.66 2.87 27.46
C GLY A 516 -1.53 4.11 27.75
N VAL A 517 -1.69 5.00 26.76
CA VAL A 517 -2.59 6.15 26.83
C VAL A 517 -3.62 6.06 25.69
N PRO A 518 -4.94 6.09 25.97
CA PRO A 518 -5.97 6.11 24.95
C PRO A 518 -5.78 7.22 23.91
N VAL A 519 -5.85 6.86 22.63
CA VAL A 519 -5.63 7.77 21.50
C VAL A 519 -6.81 8.74 21.36
N ASP A 520 -6.53 10.03 21.50
CA ASP A 520 -7.46 11.10 21.11
C ASP A 520 -7.63 11.07 19.56
N PRO A 521 -8.86 10.95 19.04
CA PRO A 521 -9.11 10.97 17.59
C PRO A 521 -8.57 12.21 16.86
N ALA A 522 -8.37 13.33 17.56
CA ALA A 522 -7.83 14.58 17.02
C ALA A 522 -6.32 14.78 17.26
N ALA A 523 -5.65 13.90 18.01
CA ALA A 523 -4.19 13.95 18.13
C ALA A 523 -3.54 13.62 16.78
N GLN A 524 -2.44 14.29 16.47
CA GLN A 524 -1.64 13.99 15.27
C GLN A 524 -0.50 13.05 15.63
N PHE A 525 -0.24 12.09 14.75
CA PHE A 525 0.86 11.13 14.83
C PHE A 525 1.69 11.23 13.56
N ARG A 526 3.00 11.36 13.69
CA ARG A 526 3.92 11.09 12.59
C ARG A 526 4.10 9.58 12.46
N VAL A 527 3.81 9.05 11.28
CA VAL A 527 3.79 7.62 10.97
C VAL A 527 4.79 7.34 9.84
N VAL A 528 5.51 6.21 9.91
CA VAL A 528 6.28 5.68 8.77
C VAL A 528 5.65 4.39 8.24
N VAL A 529 5.61 4.24 6.92
CA VAL A 529 5.20 3.02 6.22
C VAL A 529 6.06 2.82 4.97
N ASN A 530 6.10 1.62 4.40
CA ASN A 530 6.71 1.42 3.08
C ASN A 530 5.94 2.16 1.97
N SER A 531 6.60 2.57 0.88
CA SER A 531 5.99 3.37 -0.20
C SER A 531 4.76 2.72 -0.87
N PHE A 532 4.72 1.39 -0.97
CA PHE A 532 3.53 0.65 -1.40
C PHE A 532 2.33 0.88 -0.47
N LEU A 533 2.52 0.91 0.84
CA LEU A 533 1.47 1.28 1.81
C LEU A 533 1.17 2.79 1.78
N ALA A 534 2.17 3.65 1.62
CA ALA A 534 1.99 5.11 1.58
C ALA A 534 1.08 5.56 0.42
N SER A 535 1.14 4.85 -0.72
CA SER A 535 0.29 5.05 -1.90
C SER A 535 -1.10 4.38 -1.79
N GLY A 536 -1.42 3.74 -0.66
CA GLY A 536 -2.72 3.10 -0.42
C GLY A 536 -2.81 1.63 -0.87
N GLY A 537 -1.67 0.97 -1.10
CA GLY A 537 -1.58 -0.45 -1.40
C GLY A 537 -2.23 -1.36 -0.36
N ASP A 538 -2.53 -2.60 -0.74
CA ASP A 538 -3.34 -3.54 0.06
C ASP A 538 -4.68 -2.93 0.57
N ASN A 539 -5.24 -1.97 -0.17
CA ASN A 539 -6.48 -1.22 0.14
C ASN A 539 -6.45 -0.36 1.42
N PHE A 540 -5.27 -0.05 1.97
CA PHE A 540 -5.12 0.86 3.11
C PHE A 540 -5.24 2.33 2.67
N VAL A 541 -6.40 2.68 2.10
CA VAL A 541 -6.65 3.98 1.45
C VAL A 541 -6.61 5.18 2.40
N THR A 542 -6.67 4.99 3.72
CA THR A 542 -6.41 6.05 4.68
C THR A 542 -4.94 6.43 4.75
N LEU A 543 -4.00 5.51 4.50
CA LEU A 543 -2.56 5.84 4.41
C LEU A 543 -2.28 6.77 3.22
N ALA A 544 -3.02 6.64 2.11
CA ALA A 544 -2.97 7.56 0.97
C ALA A 544 -3.55 8.96 1.27
N GLN A 545 -4.22 9.16 2.42
CA GLN A 545 -4.79 10.45 2.85
C GLN A 545 -3.94 11.18 3.89
N GLY A 546 -2.80 10.61 4.32
CA GLY A 546 -1.88 11.28 5.24
C GLY A 546 -1.24 12.54 4.64
N THR A 547 -1.05 13.57 5.46
CA THR A 547 -0.44 14.86 5.11
C THR A 547 1.06 14.88 5.40
N ASP A 548 1.73 16.01 5.12
CA ASP A 548 3.14 16.27 5.45
C ASP A 548 4.09 15.16 5.00
N ARG A 549 3.82 14.60 3.82
CA ARG A 549 4.57 13.48 3.25
C ARG A 549 6.01 13.89 3.02
N ALA A 550 6.91 12.97 3.35
CA ALA A 550 8.28 12.99 2.85
C ALA A 550 8.73 11.54 2.72
N ASP A 551 9.32 11.17 1.59
CA ASP A 551 10.17 9.98 1.57
C ASP A 551 11.35 10.22 2.53
N SER A 552 11.76 9.20 3.29
CA SER A 552 12.89 9.35 4.20
C SER A 552 14.24 9.11 3.53
N GLY A 553 14.28 8.67 2.27
CA GLY A 553 15.49 8.26 1.56
C GLY A 553 16.20 7.08 2.23
N LEU A 554 15.43 6.21 2.88
CA LEU A 554 15.86 4.96 3.48
C LEU A 554 15.12 3.81 2.80
N VAL A 555 15.86 2.80 2.35
CA VAL A 555 15.30 1.60 1.73
C VAL A 555 14.97 0.56 2.81
N ASP A 556 13.93 -0.24 2.62
CA ASP A 556 13.51 -1.23 3.62
C ASP A 556 14.60 -2.25 4.01
N LEU A 557 15.41 -2.70 3.04
CA LEU A 557 16.60 -3.52 3.29
C LEU A 557 17.73 -2.74 4.00
N GLU A 558 17.98 -1.50 3.59
CA GLU A 558 19.01 -0.65 4.19
C GLU A 558 18.72 -0.36 5.67
N ALA A 559 17.45 -0.10 6.01
CA ALA A 559 17.00 0.07 7.38
C ALA A 559 17.25 -1.20 8.21
N MET A 560 16.88 -2.38 7.72
CA MET A 560 17.15 -3.65 8.41
C MET A 560 18.65 -3.85 8.70
N VAL A 561 19.51 -3.55 7.72
CA VAL A 561 20.97 -3.73 7.86
C VAL A 561 21.60 -2.67 8.75
N SER A 562 21.16 -1.41 8.67
CA SER A 562 21.62 -0.32 9.53
C SER A 562 21.17 -0.49 10.98
N TRP A 563 19.99 -1.07 11.18
CA TRP A 563 19.50 -1.47 12.50
C TRP A 563 20.39 -2.55 13.12
N PHE A 564 20.75 -3.61 12.38
CA PHE A 564 21.68 -4.64 12.86
C PHE A 564 23.10 -4.11 13.06
N ALA A 565 23.60 -3.21 12.20
CA ALA A 565 24.89 -2.55 12.40
C ALA A 565 24.94 -1.70 13.69
N THR A 566 23.80 -1.19 14.13
CA THR A 566 23.65 -0.38 15.35
C THR A 566 23.43 -1.24 16.61
N ASN A 567 22.60 -2.29 16.52
CA ASN A 567 22.12 -3.07 17.67
C ASN A 567 22.81 -4.44 17.83
N GLY A 568 23.39 -5.00 16.77
CA GLY A 568 24.12 -6.27 16.75
C GLY A 568 23.25 -7.53 16.78
N GLU A 569 22.37 -7.65 17.79
CA GLU A 569 21.55 -8.84 18.06
C GLU A 569 20.07 -8.47 18.25
N ALA A 570 19.15 -9.26 17.70
CA ALA A 570 17.71 -9.10 17.92
C ALA A 570 17.06 -10.32 18.61
N SER A 571 16.00 -10.07 19.37
CA SER A 571 15.17 -11.12 20.00
C SER A 571 13.70 -10.93 19.62
N PRO A 572 12.96 -11.99 19.22
CA PRO A 572 11.53 -11.88 18.93
C PRO A 572 10.73 -11.30 20.10
N ASP A 573 10.07 -10.17 19.88
CA ASP A 573 9.13 -9.64 20.86
C ASP A 573 7.87 -10.51 20.88
N LEU A 574 7.55 -11.04 22.06
CA LEU A 574 6.37 -11.86 22.31
C LEU A 574 5.23 -11.06 22.95
N ALA A 575 5.41 -9.77 23.19
CA ALA A 575 4.32 -8.89 23.57
C ALA A 575 3.29 -8.82 22.43
N GLN A 576 2.09 -9.35 22.69
CA GLN A 576 0.96 -9.25 21.76
C GLN A 576 0.64 -7.76 21.55
N ARG A 577 0.52 -7.30 20.30
CA ARG A 577 0.15 -5.89 20.02
C ARG A 577 -1.36 -5.70 20.04
N SER A 578 -2.15 -6.77 19.93
CA SER A 578 -3.62 -6.69 19.94
C SER A 578 -4.33 -7.98 20.35
N ILE A 579 -5.53 -7.87 20.93
CA ILE A 579 -6.39 -9.03 21.27
C ILE A 579 -7.80 -8.89 20.73
N GLY A 580 -8.47 -10.01 20.48
CA GLY A 580 -9.92 -10.08 20.28
C GLY A 580 -10.66 -10.20 21.61
N VAL A 581 -11.74 -9.42 21.78
CA VAL A 581 -12.61 -9.46 22.98
C VAL A 581 -14.07 -9.36 22.57
N GLU A 582 -14.88 -10.33 22.97
CA GLU A 582 -16.34 -10.33 22.88
C GLU A 582 -16.94 -10.60 24.26
N LEU A 583 -17.80 -9.69 24.74
CA LEU A 583 -18.47 -9.78 26.04
C LEU A 583 -19.96 -10.03 25.85
N THR A 584 -20.57 -10.81 26.75
CA THR A 584 -22.04 -10.82 26.86
C THR A 584 -22.54 -9.43 27.23
N GLY A 585 -23.33 -8.80 26.36
CA GLY A 585 -23.75 -7.40 26.48
C GLY A 585 -22.93 -6.40 25.64
N GLY A 586 -21.89 -6.87 24.94
CA GLY A 586 -21.01 -6.07 24.10
C GLY A 586 -19.81 -5.48 24.86
N THR A 587 -18.74 -5.16 24.14
CA THR A 587 -17.53 -4.51 24.68
C THR A 587 -17.79 -3.14 25.31
N THR A 588 -18.87 -2.46 24.91
CA THR A 588 -19.39 -1.21 25.49
C THR A 588 -20.53 -1.44 26.49
N GLY A 589 -20.65 -2.66 27.02
CA GLY A 589 -21.74 -3.11 27.88
C GLY A 589 -21.83 -2.42 29.24
N VAL A 590 -23.04 -2.44 29.79
CA VAL A 590 -23.37 -1.93 31.13
C VAL A 590 -23.67 -3.12 32.05
N TYR A 591 -22.99 -3.17 33.19
CA TYR A 591 -22.96 -4.33 34.10
C TYR A 591 -23.26 -3.95 35.55
N SER A 592 -23.69 -4.90 36.38
CA SER A 592 -23.78 -4.71 37.84
C SER A 592 -22.79 -5.60 38.59
N ALA A 593 -22.40 -5.19 39.81
CA ALA A 593 -21.78 -6.10 40.77
C ALA A 593 -22.65 -7.35 41.01
N GLY A 594 -22.02 -8.52 41.10
CA GLY A 594 -22.68 -9.83 41.21
C GLY A 594 -23.21 -10.41 39.89
N GLN A 595 -23.08 -9.71 38.75
CA GLN A 595 -23.49 -10.21 37.44
C GLN A 595 -22.46 -11.19 36.86
N THR A 596 -22.92 -12.32 36.34
CA THR A 596 -22.12 -13.22 35.49
C THR A 596 -21.98 -12.64 34.09
N VAL A 597 -20.76 -12.62 33.56
CA VAL A 597 -20.44 -12.19 32.19
C VAL A 597 -19.62 -13.27 31.51
N LYS A 598 -20.05 -13.76 30.35
CA LYS A 598 -19.21 -14.60 29.48
C LYS A 598 -18.27 -13.70 28.70
N VAL A 599 -16.98 -14.03 28.75
CA VAL A 599 -15.88 -13.38 28.05
C VAL A 599 -15.35 -14.37 27.03
N ASN A 600 -15.34 -13.98 25.76
CA ASN A 600 -14.70 -14.71 24.67
C ASN A 600 -13.49 -13.91 24.20
N LEU A 601 -12.36 -14.58 24.03
CA LEU A 601 -11.07 -13.97 23.72
C LEU A 601 -10.41 -14.70 22.56
N SER A 602 -9.72 -13.95 21.70
CA SER A 602 -8.95 -14.47 20.56
C SER A 602 -7.72 -13.59 20.31
N SER A 603 -6.87 -13.95 19.34
CA SER A 603 -5.59 -13.27 19.08
C SER A 603 -4.65 -13.28 20.29
N LEU A 604 -4.61 -14.42 21.01
CA LEU A 604 -3.78 -14.63 22.20
C LEU A 604 -2.50 -15.43 21.93
N ASP A 605 -2.22 -15.76 20.66
CA ASP A 605 -1.11 -16.64 20.28
C ASP A 605 -0.52 -16.29 18.90
N PHE A 606 0.81 -16.36 18.80
CA PHE A 606 1.55 -16.18 17.55
C PHE A 606 1.71 -17.54 16.86
N THR A 607 0.91 -17.78 15.81
CA THR A 607 0.73 -19.03 15.04
C THR A 607 1.97 -19.87 14.58
N GLN A 608 3.21 -19.43 14.80
CA GLN A 608 4.45 -20.22 14.59
C GLN A 608 5.36 -20.33 15.83
N THR A 609 5.05 -19.64 16.92
CA THR A 609 5.99 -19.47 18.04
C THR A 609 5.96 -20.71 18.96
N PRO A 610 7.12 -21.22 19.43
CA PRO A 610 7.16 -22.39 20.31
C PRO A 610 6.71 -22.12 21.76
N THR A 611 6.27 -20.90 22.07
CA THR A 611 5.73 -20.51 23.39
C THR A 611 4.36 -21.17 23.56
N PRO A 612 4.12 -22.00 24.60
CA PRO A 612 2.94 -22.86 24.61
C PRO A 612 1.62 -22.14 24.88
N ALA A 613 0.53 -22.83 24.53
CA ALA A 613 -0.81 -22.63 25.07
C ALA A 613 -0.78 -22.50 26.62
N GLY A 614 -0.75 -21.25 27.08
CA GLY A 614 -0.76 -20.90 28.50
C GLY A 614 -2.17 -20.63 29.01
N THR A 615 -2.25 -19.84 30.09
CA THR A 615 -3.52 -19.33 30.62
C THR A 615 -3.61 -17.83 30.40
N VAL A 616 -4.75 -17.36 29.90
CA VAL A 616 -5.14 -15.95 29.98
C VAL A 616 -5.74 -15.67 31.36
N THR A 617 -5.46 -14.50 31.92
CA THR A 617 -5.99 -14.04 33.21
C THR A 617 -6.91 -12.85 33.00
N VAL A 618 -8.05 -12.82 33.71
CA VAL A 618 -9.02 -11.72 33.65
C VAL A 618 -9.22 -11.14 35.05
N ALA A 619 -9.14 -9.82 35.16
CA ALA A 619 -9.37 -9.06 36.38
C ALA A 619 -10.37 -7.92 36.17
N VAL A 620 -11.14 -7.56 37.21
CA VAL A 620 -12.05 -6.42 37.21
C VAL A 620 -11.58 -5.44 38.28
N GLY A 621 -11.21 -4.22 37.88
CA GLY A 621 -10.71 -3.19 38.81
C GLY A 621 -9.46 -3.60 39.59
N GLY A 622 -8.61 -4.46 38.99
CA GLY A 622 -7.41 -5.03 39.63
C GLY A 622 -7.66 -6.25 40.52
N VAL A 623 -8.90 -6.77 40.60
CA VAL A 623 -9.23 -8.03 41.29
C VAL A 623 -9.33 -9.16 40.27
N GLU A 624 -8.49 -10.18 40.37
CA GLU A 624 -8.58 -11.38 39.52
C GLU A 624 -9.95 -12.07 39.71
N VAL A 625 -10.66 -12.32 38.61
CA VAL A 625 -11.99 -12.94 38.57
C VAL A 625 -12.02 -14.29 37.86
N GLY A 626 -10.98 -14.64 37.10
CA GLY A 626 -10.87 -15.94 36.47
C GLY A 626 -9.64 -16.09 35.59
N THR A 627 -9.33 -17.34 35.26
CA THR A 627 -8.30 -17.74 34.29
C THR A 627 -8.86 -18.79 33.35
N ALA A 628 -8.33 -18.86 32.13
CA ALA A 628 -8.73 -19.87 31.14
C ALA A 628 -7.51 -20.36 30.31
N PRO A 629 -7.44 -21.65 29.97
CA PRO A 629 -6.42 -22.15 29.04
C PRO A 629 -6.69 -21.63 27.62
N VAL A 630 -5.62 -21.38 26.88
CA VAL A 630 -5.71 -20.91 25.48
C VAL A 630 -5.69 -22.08 24.50
N ASP A 631 -6.68 -22.13 23.61
CA ASP A 631 -6.76 -23.00 22.44
C ASP A 631 -5.92 -22.42 21.29
N SER A 632 -4.73 -22.99 21.07
CA SER A 632 -3.80 -22.62 19.99
C SER A 632 -4.14 -23.24 18.62
N SER A 633 -5.37 -23.72 18.40
CA SER A 633 -5.77 -24.19 17.07
C SER A 633 -5.82 -23.05 16.04
N LEU A 634 -5.16 -23.26 14.90
CA LEU A 634 -5.02 -22.25 13.84
C LEU A 634 -6.38 -21.92 13.21
N VAL A 635 -6.72 -20.62 13.18
CA VAL A 635 -7.91 -20.11 12.48
C VAL A 635 -7.51 -19.63 11.08
N PRO A 636 -8.23 -20.00 10.01
CA PRO A 636 -7.93 -19.52 8.66
C PRO A 636 -8.51 -18.13 8.40
N LEU A 637 -7.73 -17.28 7.72
CA LEU A 637 -8.15 -15.96 7.20
C LEU A 637 -8.49 -14.87 8.22
N THR A 638 -8.38 -15.11 9.52
CA THR A 638 -8.51 -14.10 10.60
C THR A 638 -7.39 -14.26 11.61
N ASP A 639 -7.25 -13.30 12.53
CA ASP A 639 -6.24 -13.32 13.60
C ASP A 639 -6.73 -14.05 14.86
N GLU A 640 -7.84 -14.79 14.77
CA GLU A 640 -8.49 -15.38 15.94
C GLU A 640 -7.77 -16.63 16.48
N ALA A 641 -6.49 -16.83 16.16
CA ALA A 641 -5.67 -17.87 16.75
C ALA A 641 -5.41 -17.59 18.24
N GLY A 642 -5.26 -18.64 19.05
CA GLY A 642 -5.14 -18.50 20.50
C GLY A 642 -6.45 -18.00 21.11
N ARG A 643 -7.39 -18.91 21.37
CA ARG A 643 -8.73 -18.58 21.87
C ARG A 643 -8.96 -18.99 23.32
N ALA A 644 -9.75 -18.23 24.05
CA ALA A 644 -10.23 -18.60 25.38
C ALA A 644 -11.70 -18.20 25.57
N SER A 645 -12.40 -18.89 26.46
CA SER A 645 -13.77 -18.55 26.84
C SER A 645 -14.00 -18.91 28.31
N LEU A 646 -14.54 -17.96 29.07
CA LEU A 646 -14.82 -18.12 30.50
C LEU A 646 -16.04 -17.31 30.94
N GLU A 647 -16.69 -17.75 32.00
CA GLU A 647 -17.70 -16.97 32.72
C GLU A 647 -17.04 -16.38 33.98
N ILE A 648 -17.01 -15.04 34.05
CA ILE A 648 -16.56 -14.29 35.23
C ILE A 648 -17.77 -13.76 36.00
N VAL A 649 -17.58 -13.41 37.27
CA VAL A 649 -18.57 -12.66 38.06
C VAL A 649 -17.97 -11.31 38.41
N ILE A 650 -18.68 -10.22 38.11
CA ILE A 650 -18.26 -8.86 38.52
C ILE A 650 -18.24 -8.81 40.06
N PRO A 651 -17.12 -8.47 40.73
CA PRO A 651 -17.00 -8.60 42.17
C PRO A 651 -18.04 -7.81 42.99
N ASP A 652 -18.47 -8.39 44.11
CA ASP A 652 -19.28 -7.69 45.10
C ASP A 652 -18.52 -6.47 45.64
N GLY A 653 -19.10 -5.29 45.48
CA GLY A 653 -18.49 -4.03 45.92
C GLY A 653 -17.62 -3.32 44.89
N THR A 654 -17.53 -3.82 43.64
CA THR A 654 -16.97 -3.03 42.53
C THR A 654 -17.69 -1.66 42.44
N PRO A 655 -16.96 -0.52 42.42
CA PRO A 655 -17.56 0.81 42.36
C PRO A 655 -18.41 1.03 41.11
N THR A 656 -19.43 1.89 41.20
CA THR A 656 -20.20 2.35 40.04
C THR A 656 -19.46 3.41 39.24
N GLY A 657 -19.60 3.38 37.92
CA GLY A 657 -18.82 4.12 36.94
C GLY A 657 -17.95 3.18 36.10
N THR A 658 -17.07 3.75 35.29
CA THR A 658 -16.22 2.98 34.39
C THR A 658 -15.08 2.31 35.15
N VAL A 659 -14.89 1.01 34.93
CA VAL A 659 -13.89 0.16 35.60
C VAL A 659 -13.13 -0.66 34.53
N PRO A 660 -11.81 -0.83 34.61
CA PRO A 660 -11.08 -1.70 33.69
C PRO A 660 -11.41 -3.17 33.94
N LEU A 661 -11.77 -3.88 32.86
CA LEU A 661 -11.64 -5.31 32.70
C LEU A 661 -10.25 -5.57 32.09
N THR A 662 -9.29 -5.93 32.92
CA THR A 662 -7.91 -6.22 32.50
C THR A 662 -7.81 -7.65 31.99
N ILE A 663 -7.33 -7.84 30.76
CA ILE A 663 -7.01 -9.14 30.18
C ILE A 663 -5.48 -9.26 30.04
N THR A 664 -4.87 -10.20 30.75
CA THR A 664 -3.43 -10.50 30.65
C THR A 664 -3.20 -11.77 29.82
N THR A 665 -2.48 -11.64 28.70
CA THR A 665 -2.17 -12.72 27.76
C THR A 665 -1.20 -13.76 28.35
N PRO A 666 -1.07 -14.97 27.74
CA PRO A 666 -0.04 -15.94 28.11
C PRO A 666 1.40 -15.40 28.02
N THR A 667 1.63 -14.36 27.21
CA THR A 667 2.94 -13.70 27.04
C THR A 667 3.17 -12.54 28.02
N GLY A 668 2.17 -12.20 28.84
CA GLY A 668 2.27 -11.18 29.89
C GLY A 668 1.84 -9.77 29.49
N THR A 669 1.50 -9.51 28.22
CA THR A 669 0.86 -8.24 27.83
C THR A 669 -0.49 -8.12 28.53
N SER A 670 -0.85 -6.92 28.98
CA SER A 670 -2.18 -6.66 29.56
C SER A 670 -2.91 -5.57 28.77
N PHE A 671 -4.22 -5.77 28.57
CA PHE A 671 -5.13 -4.86 27.88
C PHE A 671 -6.29 -4.50 28.81
N ASP A 672 -6.58 -3.22 28.99
CA ASP A 672 -7.72 -2.75 29.80
C ASP A 672 -8.93 -2.40 28.93
N VAL A 673 -10.02 -3.16 29.08
CA VAL A 673 -11.31 -2.88 28.42
C VAL A 673 -12.23 -2.16 29.42
N PRO A 674 -12.63 -0.90 29.20
CA PRO A 674 -13.47 -0.15 30.12
C PRO A 674 -14.92 -0.65 30.07
N ILE A 675 -15.36 -1.26 31.16
CA ILE A 675 -16.76 -1.69 31.36
C ILE A 675 -17.49 -0.72 32.30
N GLU A 676 -18.74 -0.38 32.00
CA GLU A 676 -19.50 0.57 32.82
C GLU A 676 -20.30 -0.16 33.89
N ILE A 677 -20.00 0.11 35.17
CA ILE A 677 -20.64 -0.55 36.30
C ILE A 677 -21.76 0.33 36.86
N VAL A 678 -22.99 -0.19 36.90
CA VAL A 678 -24.16 0.48 37.50
C VAL A 678 -24.59 -0.17 38.80
N GLN A 679 -25.38 0.57 39.59
CA GLN A 679 -26.06 0.00 40.75
C GLN A 679 -27.25 -0.85 40.28
N GLY A 680 -27.18 -2.16 40.53
CA GLY A 680 -28.27 -3.10 40.29
C GLY A 680 -29.60 -2.62 40.92
N ILE A 681 -30.70 -2.82 40.20
CA ILE A 681 -31.99 -2.25 40.60
C ILE A 681 -32.57 -3.08 41.75
N LYS A 682 -32.58 -2.48 42.95
CA LYS A 682 -33.18 -3.06 44.17
C LYS A 682 -34.58 -3.63 43.91
N THR A 683 -34.78 -4.91 44.21
CA THR A 683 -36.10 -5.55 44.08
C THR A 683 -36.80 -5.79 45.43
N THR A 684 -38.08 -6.16 45.35
CA THR A 684 -38.81 -6.75 46.47
C THR A 684 -39.78 -7.78 45.94
N ILE A 685 -39.51 -9.06 46.15
CA ILE A 685 -40.47 -10.14 45.97
C ILE A 685 -41.59 -10.07 47.02
N THR A 686 -42.82 -10.29 46.57
CA THR A 686 -44.00 -10.46 47.43
C THR A 686 -44.80 -11.66 46.93
N ALA A 687 -45.38 -12.45 47.83
CA ALA A 687 -46.13 -13.65 47.48
C ALA A 687 -47.57 -13.60 48.01
N LYS A 688 -48.52 -14.15 47.23
CA LYS A 688 -49.93 -14.29 47.62
C LYS A 688 -50.45 -15.68 47.25
N SER A 689 -51.26 -16.26 48.13
CA SER A 689 -51.96 -17.52 47.89
C SER A 689 -53.41 -17.31 47.47
N SER A 690 -53.86 -18.11 46.51
CA SER A 690 -55.26 -18.39 46.19
C SER A 690 -55.50 -19.91 46.22
N GLY A 691 -56.75 -20.35 46.02
CA GLY A 691 -57.15 -21.75 46.19
C GLY A 691 -57.22 -22.18 47.67
N GLY A 692 -56.95 -23.45 47.95
CA GLY A 692 -56.85 -23.99 49.32
C GLY A 692 -58.18 -24.07 50.08
N LYS A 693 -59.32 -24.14 49.38
CA LYS A 693 -60.67 -24.30 49.94
C LYS A 693 -61.33 -25.50 49.27
N ASN A 694 -62.14 -26.26 50.02
CA ASN A 694 -62.96 -27.37 49.51
C ASN A 694 -62.22 -28.49 48.72
N GLY A 695 -60.89 -28.50 48.71
CA GLY A 695 -60.06 -29.42 47.92
C GLY A 695 -59.36 -28.77 46.72
N ASP A 696 -59.61 -27.49 46.43
CA ASP A 696 -58.88 -26.76 45.39
C ASP A 696 -57.40 -26.62 45.76
N PRO A 697 -56.45 -26.89 44.83
CA PRO A 697 -55.01 -26.77 45.10
C PRO A 697 -54.63 -25.34 45.47
N PHE A 698 -53.57 -25.18 46.27
CA PHE A 698 -53.02 -23.84 46.53
C PHE A 698 -52.27 -23.33 45.31
N VAL A 699 -52.49 -22.06 44.97
CA VAL A 699 -51.81 -21.37 43.87
C VAL A 699 -51.10 -20.15 44.43
N ILE A 700 -49.77 -20.11 44.31
CA ILE A 700 -48.91 -19.04 44.84
C ILE A 700 -48.43 -18.16 43.68
N THR A 701 -48.93 -16.93 43.62
CA THR A 701 -48.41 -15.91 42.71
C THR A 701 -47.33 -15.11 43.42
N ALA A 702 -46.09 -15.22 42.93
CA ALA A 702 -45.02 -14.29 43.23
C ALA A 702 -45.18 -13.01 42.40
N THR A 703 -44.77 -11.86 42.95
CA THR A 703 -44.67 -10.59 42.24
C THR A 703 -43.41 -9.89 42.73
N VAL A 704 -42.43 -9.75 41.84
CA VAL A 704 -41.17 -9.05 42.07
C VAL A 704 -41.35 -7.62 41.58
N LYS A 705 -41.10 -6.66 42.47
CA LYS A 705 -41.13 -5.24 42.12
C LYS A 705 -39.73 -4.69 41.99
N ALA A 706 -39.45 -4.01 40.88
CA ALA A 706 -38.31 -3.13 40.70
C ALA A 706 -38.79 -1.66 40.69
N ARG A 707 -37.88 -0.70 40.85
CA ARG A 707 -38.22 0.74 40.79
C ARG A 707 -38.14 1.25 39.36
N GLY A 708 -39.27 1.68 38.80
CA GLY A 708 -39.33 2.35 37.48
C GLY A 708 -39.34 1.41 36.27
N THR A 709 -39.19 0.11 36.46
CA THR A 709 -39.19 -0.92 35.42
C THR A 709 -39.83 -2.22 35.92
N VAL A 710 -39.96 -3.22 35.06
CA VAL A 710 -40.50 -4.56 35.33
C VAL A 710 -39.35 -5.54 35.53
N ALA A 711 -39.41 -6.38 36.58
CA ALA A 711 -38.36 -7.36 36.86
C ALA A 711 -38.45 -8.60 35.95
N THR A 712 -37.30 -9.06 35.48
CA THR A 712 -37.08 -10.27 34.68
C THR A 712 -36.31 -11.33 35.50
N GLY A 713 -35.93 -12.48 34.91
CA GLY A 713 -35.24 -13.56 35.63
C GLY A 713 -36.19 -14.55 36.33
N GLU A 714 -35.68 -15.30 37.32
CA GLU A 714 -36.37 -16.47 37.89
C GLU A 714 -36.68 -16.37 39.40
N VAL A 715 -37.72 -17.09 39.82
CA VAL A 715 -38.06 -17.33 41.23
C VAL A 715 -38.02 -18.82 41.54
N GLY A 716 -37.40 -19.20 42.65
CA GLY A 716 -37.51 -20.52 43.26
C GLY A 716 -38.55 -20.54 44.38
N ILE A 717 -39.31 -21.62 44.48
CA ILE A 717 -40.26 -21.89 45.56
C ILE A 717 -39.86 -23.15 46.33
N TYR A 718 -39.81 -23.03 47.66
CA TYR A 718 -39.31 -24.04 48.59
C TYR A 718 -40.33 -24.28 49.70
N ILE A 719 -40.63 -25.55 49.98
CA ILE A 719 -41.61 -25.98 50.99
C ILE A 719 -41.05 -27.20 51.73
N ASP A 720 -41.11 -27.18 53.07
CA ASP A 720 -40.62 -28.27 53.91
C ASP A 720 -41.23 -29.62 53.50
N GLY A 721 -40.38 -30.57 53.12
CA GLY A 721 -40.78 -31.92 52.72
C GLY A 721 -41.11 -32.11 51.24
N PHE A 722 -41.00 -31.09 50.40
CA PHE A 722 -41.22 -31.18 48.95
C PHE A 722 -39.98 -30.78 48.13
N PRO A 723 -39.80 -31.30 46.90
CA PRO A 723 -38.79 -30.79 45.98
C PRO A 723 -39.02 -29.30 45.67
N PRO A 724 -37.96 -28.50 45.49
CA PRO A 724 -38.10 -27.12 45.03
C PRO A 724 -38.60 -27.08 43.58
N ALA A 725 -39.25 -25.98 43.21
CA ALA A 725 -39.61 -25.68 41.82
C ALA A 725 -39.08 -24.30 41.41
N LEU A 726 -38.77 -24.14 40.13
CA LEU A 726 -38.32 -22.90 39.51
C LEU A 726 -39.41 -22.36 38.57
N GLY A 727 -39.39 -21.05 38.33
CA GLY A 727 -40.27 -20.43 37.35
C GLY A 727 -39.82 -19.01 36.98
N THR A 728 -39.72 -18.77 35.67
CA THR A 728 -39.35 -17.49 35.08
C THR A 728 -40.47 -16.45 35.21
N LEU A 729 -40.10 -15.18 35.41
CA LEU A 729 -41.06 -14.06 35.51
C LEU A 729 -41.64 -13.69 34.14
N GLN A 730 -42.94 -13.41 34.13
CA GLN A 730 -43.67 -12.71 33.06
C GLN A 730 -44.38 -11.50 33.69
N ASP A 731 -44.19 -10.30 33.14
CA ASP A 731 -44.67 -9.02 33.70
C ASP A 731 -44.37 -8.84 35.21
N GLY A 732 -43.16 -9.24 35.63
CA GLY A 732 -42.72 -9.19 37.04
C GLY A 732 -43.43 -10.19 37.95
N ARG A 733 -44.07 -11.23 37.41
CA ARG A 733 -44.81 -12.25 38.18
C ARG A 733 -44.51 -13.67 37.69
N VAL A 734 -44.63 -14.62 38.60
CA VAL A 734 -44.72 -16.05 38.26
C VAL A 734 -45.70 -16.73 39.21
N THR A 735 -46.30 -17.84 38.79
CA THR A 735 -47.32 -18.54 39.57
C THR A 735 -47.01 -20.03 39.66
N PHE A 736 -46.99 -20.54 40.90
CA PHE A 736 -46.75 -21.95 41.22
C PHE A 736 -48.04 -22.59 41.73
N GLN A 737 -48.43 -23.73 41.16
CA GLN A 737 -49.45 -24.58 41.77
C GLN A 737 -48.76 -25.55 42.73
N LEU A 738 -49.22 -25.60 43.98
CA LEU A 738 -48.65 -26.47 45.01
C LEU A 738 -49.24 -27.89 44.93
N PRO A 739 -48.47 -28.92 45.33
CA PRO A 739 -48.99 -30.26 45.59
C PRO A 739 -49.95 -30.26 46.80
N ASP A 740 -50.65 -31.38 47.00
CA ASP A 740 -51.53 -31.58 48.16
C ASP A 740 -50.75 -31.45 49.48
N LEU A 741 -51.10 -30.45 50.28
CA LEU A 741 -50.45 -30.16 51.55
C LEU A 741 -51.18 -30.84 52.72
N ALA A 742 -50.42 -31.32 53.70
CA ALA A 742 -50.97 -31.82 54.95
C ALA A 742 -51.66 -30.69 55.76
N ARG A 743 -52.71 -31.04 56.51
CA ARG A 743 -53.42 -30.11 57.41
C ARG A 743 -52.48 -29.54 58.47
N GLY A 744 -52.47 -28.22 58.62
CA GLY A 744 -51.60 -27.53 59.57
C GLY A 744 -51.14 -26.17 59.08
N LYS A 745 -50.00 -25.72 59.63
CA LYS A 745 -49.30 -24.50 59.20
C LYS A 745 -48.15 -24.90 58.31
N VAL A 746 -48.10 -24.35 57.10
CA VAL A 746 -47.02 -24.59 56.13
C VAL A 746 -46.33 -23.27 55.85
N GLN A 747 -45.00 -23.27 55.84
CA GLN A 747 -44.21 -22.14 55.36
C GLN A 747 -43.79 -22.39 53.92
N VAL A 748 -43.89 -21.36 53.10
CA VAL A 748 -43.52 -21.36 51.70
C VAL A 748 -42.49 -20.25 51.53
N HIS A 749 -41.25 -20.63 51.27
CA HIS A 749 -40.14 -19.71 51.06
C HIS A 749 -40.02 -19.47 49.55
N LEU A 750 -39.89 -18.21 49.15
CA LEU A 750 -39.70 -17.82 47.74
C LEU A 750 -38.45 -16.95 47.63
N VAL A 751 -37.56 -17.32 46.73
CA VAL A 751 -36.31 -16.60 46.44
C VAL A 751 -36.36 -16.14 45.00
N TYR A 752 -36.28 -14.83 44.77
CA TYR A 752 -35.99 -14.25 43.47
C TYR A 752 -34.47 -14.10 43.33
N PHE A 753 -33.88 -14.70 42.31
CA PHE A 753 -32.42 -14.82 42.19
C PHE A 753 -31.71 -13.58 41.64
N GLY A 754 -32.45 -12.62 41.07
CA GLY A 754 -31.86 -11.56 40.24
C GLY A 754 -31.51 -12.05 38.82
N ASP A 755 -30.95 -11.16 38.02
CA ASP A 755 -30.54 -11.41 36.63
C ASP A 755 -29.43 -10.45 36.14
N GLY A 756 -28.68 -9.83 37.05
CA GLY A 756 -27.66 -8.82 36.74
C GLY A 756 -28.23 -7.40 36.59
N ALA A 757 -29.43 -7.21 36.03
CA ALA A 757 -30.11 -5.92 36.06
C ALA A 757 -30.78 -5.65 37.43
N PHE A 758 -31.22 -6.73 38.09
CA PHE A 758 -32.00 -6.69 39.32
C PHE A 758 -31.32 -7.38 40.51
N GLU A 759 -31.33 -6.73 41.68
CA GLU A 759 -30.87 -7.35 42.93
C GLU A 759 -31.79 -8.52 43.34
N ALA A 760 -31.21 -9.62 43.83
CA ALA A 760 -31.94 -10.73 44.42
C ALA A 760 -32.81 -10.29 45.64
N SER A 761 -33.93 -10.97 45.89
CA SER A 761 -34.72 -10.76 47.11
C SER A 761 -35.55 -11.99 47.49
N GLU A 762 -35.85 -12.16 48.78
CA GLU A 762 -36.62 -13.30 49.29
C GLU A 762 -37.86 -12.91 50.11
N THR A 763 -38.81 -13.83 50.25
CA THR A 763 -39.99 -13.67 51.12
C THR A 763 -40.51 -15.01 51.63
N THR A 764 -41.18 -15.01 52.78
CA THR A 764 -41.82 -16.21 53.36
C THR A 764 -43.32 -16.00 53.51
N LEU A 765 -44.12 -16.83 52.84
CA LEU A 765 -45.57 -16.88 52.98
C LEU A 765 -45.98 -17.99 53.95
N LYS A 766 -46.99 -17.73 54.80
CA LYS A 766 -47.48 -18.71 55.80
C LYS A 766 -48.90 -19.12 55.49
N LEU A 767 -49.10 -20.40 55.15
CA LEU A 767 -50.39 -20.99 54.83
C LEU A 767 -51.01 -21.69 56.05
N ASN A 768 -52.34 -21.73 56.10
CA ASN A 768 -53.10 -22.53 57.06
C ASN A 768 -54.01 -23.50 56.27
N VAL A 769 -53.59 -24.76 56.19
CA VAL A 769 -54.30 -25.84 55.48
C VAL A 769 -55.34 -26.46 56.41
N LYS A 770 -56.59 -26.64 55.94
CA LYS A 770 -57.78 -26.86 56.79
C LYS A 770 -58.42 -28.25 56.70
#